data_AF-L2G6B3-F1
#
_entry.id   AF-L2G6B3-F1
#
_cell.length_a   1.000
_cell.length_b   1.000
_cell.length_c   1.000
_cell.angle_alpha   90.00
_cell.angle_beta   90.00
_cell.angle_gamma   90.00
#
_symmetry.space_group_name_H-M   'P 1'
#
loop_
_entity.id
_entity.type
_entity.pdbx_description
1 polymer ?
#
loop_
_entity_poly.entity_id
_entity_poly.type
_entity_poly.pdbx_seq_one_letter_code
_entity_poly.pdbx_strand_id
1 'polypeptide(L)'
;MLLQYFIVLWSTCCSLALARPSVRSPRQLPRRQEAPVDEVEHLSVCGVIIDEVNQGFNAFYAIDVYDCLISVPFHQAPALRFIEYYNTTMQFQSTLAHLKSPPPGYQQPAFDFMGGLEELKRNVTAGYFTRQYDFEVALQYLVYALNDAHVDLYAGILSVFSFASPVSLVSASIDGKETPKVYFADDILNRQENNLETPISAVSHINDEPVAEYLARFASLQSVGMLEPHADWNELMDSPVQDIQGIFSIFAGASTFFPGETITFSFEDPSMEKVELHWLAVYNIAEFTGPLETPGDFYNFFVLGLLPASYYNVSLPKVFGGSSGTEDVTADGATDDAPADGAAEDGASDGASGSSWYEASFHAFPENPDVVQDDLGLYEGGILTGYFYEDMSTGVLSTPHFNQYGLEVESFAQSLAKFITGAKERKLSHIIIDLQKNVGGSTGVALLLFREFFPGVDPFAGSQRRSHELGNTLGSATTRYWQSLTANTEERLELVANEWVIATRINDETGNDFTSWEEYEGPRRQADDDFSLVERYDLKNPSFHTAAFDGCLLDRYLNDDDENTRVMWKPENVVILTDGTCSSACALFLELAKNQAGARTVVVGGAPKAGPMQAASGSRGARVYTGSLLDDEMSWIGEKDEAVQPLLPPDRNDTGIFIDHVSFNLRDQLRKDDTSMPLQFRYDPADCRLYFTLDNVYNMTALWHDVFRAAFEDPSICVEGSTEYASQGGRDKPPPDSSAVAAPTPRPGVTFTVDHDPSTDNGLPAGEVLAKHSPRSPDTWGPCPAGTSTCSSDGRRCRTIRYTCDEGVFDETACAPSCQVQPGKPCIAFKADNIENSSQSSTKLKRAAVAQKNHMTPRPSDHVKGSKAPAKNRIPKTGYKRPKHNEPNLCSGRTQFPGVGRKKVGVWPPRTGSS
;
A
#
# COMPACT_ATOMS: atom_id res chain seq x y z
N MET A 1 62.37 -25.51 1.37
CA MET A 1 61.83 -26.78 1.93
C MET A 1 61.07 -26.42 3.19
N LEU A 2 59.91 -27.00 3.52
CA LEU A 2 58.82 -27.65 2.77
C LEU A 2 57.80 -28.09 3.85
N LEU A 3 56.49 -28.03 3.56
CA LEU A 3 55.38 -28.44 4.46
C LEU A 3 55.32 -27.73 5.84
N GLN A 4 54.55 -26.63 5.93
CA GLN A 4 53.68 -26.38 7.10
C GLN A 4 52.58 -25.30 6.92
N TYR A 5 52.30 -24.85 5.69
CA TYR A 5 51.24 -23.88 5.37
C TYR A 5 50.19 -24.46 4.41
N PHE A 6 49.36 -25.37 4.92
CA PHE A 6 48.09 -25.81 4.34
C PHE A 6 47.14 -26.16 5.50
N ILE A 7 45.82 -26.13 5.26
CA ILE A 7 44.74 -26.33 6.27
C ILE A 7 44.51 -25.13 7.22
N VAL A 8 44.47 -23.89 6.69
CA VAL A 8 43.60 -22.79 7.20
C VAL A 8 43.17 -21.89 6.03
N LEU A 9 42.59 -22.49 4.98
CA LEU A 9 42.11 -21.78 3.78
C LEU A 9 41.08 -22.67 3.07
N TRP A 10 39.82 -22.63 3.54
CA TRP A 10 38.58 -23.15 2.90
C TRP A 10 37.40 -22.99 3.88
N SER A 11 37.05 -21.74 4.24
CA SER A 11 35.92 -21.43 5.16
C SER A 11 35.30 -20.03 4.96
N THR A 12 35.60 -19.36 3.84
CA THR A 12 35.28 -17.92 3.64
C THR A 12 34.88 -17.64 2.19
N CYS A 13 33.79 -18.26 1.76
CA CYS A 13 32.94 -17.91 0.61
C CYS A 13 31.51 -18.41 0.95
N CYS A 14 30.49 -17.92 0.23
CA CYS A 14 29.07 -18.22 0.47
C CYS A 14 28.52 -17.69 1.81
N SER A 15 28.57 -16.37 1.98
CA SER A 15 27.63 -15.62 2.81
C SER A 15 26.92 -14.58 1.93
N LEU A 16 25.97 -15.05 1.11
CA LEU A 16 25.06 -14.17 0.35
C LEU A 16 24.20 -13.39 1.36
N ALA A 17 24.26 -12.06 1.31
CA ALA A 17 23.74 -11.19 2.35
C ALA A 17 22.34 -10.66 2.03
N LEU A 18 21.34 -11.54 2.04
CA LEU A 18 19.93 -11.13 1.97
C LEU A 18 19.54 -10.35 3.23
N ALA A 19 19.38 -9.03 3.09
CA ALA A 19 18.82 -8.10 4.07
C ALA A 19 18.00 -7.05 3.31
N ARG A 20 16.95 -6.42 3.87
CA ARG A 20 16.47 -6.36 5.27
C ARG A 20 15.01 -6.82 5.34
N PRO A 21 14.49 -7.29 6.49
CA PRO A 21 13.79 -6.34 7.38
C PRO A 21 14.55 -6.01 8.68
N SER A 22 13.91 -5.25 9.55
CA SER A 22 14.56 -4.48 10.62
C SER A 22 15.08 -5.28 11.83
N VAL A 23 16.27 -4.88 12.31
CA VAL A 23 16.80 -5.01 13.70
C VAL A 23 16.93 -6.43 14.30
N ARG A 24 16.64 -7.50 13.55
CA ARG A 24 17.19 -8.84 13.82
C ARG A 24 18.00 -9.30 12.61
N SER A 25 19.22 -9.78 12.86
CA SER A 25 20.02 -10.45 11.83
C SER A 25 19.19 -11.57 11.20
N PRO A 26 19.05 -11.62 9.87
CA PRO A 26 18.24 -12.62 9.20
C PRO A 26 18.74 -14.01 9.58
N ARG A 27 17.81 -14.90 9.95
CA ARG A 27 18.15 -16.30 10.15
C ARG A 27 18.52 -16.91 8.80
N GLN A 28 19.48 -17.83 8.80
CA GLN A 28 19.76 -18.64 7.62
C GLN A 28 18.48 -19.31 7.13
N LEU A 29 18.24 -19.34 5.82
CA LEU A 29 17.03 -19.91 5.22
C LEU A 29 16.75 -21.32 5.78
N PRO A 30 15.46 -21.67 6.01
CA PRO A 30 15.06 -23.03 6.34
C PRO A 30 15.65 -24.07 5.39
N ARG A 31 15.94 -25.27 5.90
CA ARG A 31 16.53 -26.31 5.07
C ARG A 31 15.45 -26.98 4.22
N ARG A 32 15.56 -26.83 2.89
CA ARG A 32 14.70 -27.46 1.88
C ARG A 32 14.40 -28.94 2.19
N GLN A 33 13.14 -29.33 2.02
CA GLN A 33 12.66 -30.68 2.34
C GLN A 33 12.77 -31.65 1.15
N GLU A 34 13.96 -32.20 0.94
CA GLU A 34 14.23 -33.17 -0.16
C GLU A 34 14.02 -34.65 0.24
N ALA A 35 13.23 -34.93 1.28
CA ALA A 35 13.07 -36.27 1.85
C ALA A 35 11.76 -36.98 1.40
N PRO A 36 11.76 -38.32 1.22
CA PRO A 36 10.53 -39.09 1.06
C PRO A 36 9.61 -38.97 2.29
N VAL A 37 8.30 -39.09 2.09
CA VAL A 37 7.27 -38.99 3.14
C VAL A 37 7.23 -40.25 4.01
N ASP A 38 8.21 -40.39 4.89
CA ASP A 38 8.24 -41.32 6.03
C ASP A 38 8.99 -40.65 7.20
N GLU A 39 8.47 -40.80 8.44
CA GLU A 39 9.03 -40.29 9.72
C GLU A 39 8.91 -38.77 10.07
N VAL A 40 8.03 -37.99 9.42
CA VAL A 40 7.48 -36.72 10.00
C VAL A 40 5.94 -36.70 9.88
N GLU A 41 5.26 -37.39 10.80
CA GLU A 41 3.91 -37.94 10.56
C GLU A 41 2.71 -36.96 10.73
N HIS A 42 2.92 -35.65 11.01
CA HIS A 42 1.83 -34.76 11.48
C HIS A 42 1.70 -33.35 10.88
N LEU A 43 2.69 -32.79 10.18
CA LEU A 43 2.60 -31.41 9.63
C LEU A 43 2.63 -31.42 8.10
N SER A 44 1.79 -30.56 7.50
CA SER A 44 1.88 -30.23 6.07
C SER A 44 3.00 -29.22 5.79
N VAL A 45 3.39 -29.04 4.52
CA VAL A 45 4.36 -27.99 4.13
C VAL A 45 3.90 -26.60 4.58
N CYS A 46 2.61 -26.27 4.47
CA CYS A 46 2.03 -25.05 5.05
C CYS A 46 2.22 -24.96 6.57
N GLY A 47 2.07 -26.09 7.28
CA GLY A 47 2.24 -26.16 8.73
C GLY A 47 3.68 -25.95 9.17
N VAL A 48 4.65 -26.48 8.41
CA VAL A 48 6.07 -26.23 8.67
C VAL A 48 6.41 -24.75 8.46
N ILE A 49 5.95 -24.14 7.35
CA ILE A 49 6.19 -22.72 7.08
C ILE A 49 5.62 -21.85 8.22
N ILE A 50 4.42 -22.15 8.73
CA ILE A 50 3.81 -21.40 9.84
C ILE A 50 4.54 -21.65 11.17
N ASP A 51 5.03 -22.85 11.46
CA ASP A 51 5.88 -23.11 12.63
C ASP A 51 7.24 -22.40 12.54
N GLU A 52 7.77 -22.17 11.34
CA GLU A 52 8.99 -21.40 11.11
C GLU A 52 8.73 -19.87 11.18
N VAL A 53 7.62 -19.38 10.63
CA VAL A 53 7.12 -18.01 10.89
C VAL A 53 7.00 -17.75 12.39
N ASN A 54 6.40 -18.67 13.15
CA ASN A 54 6.27 -18.58 14.60
C ASN A 54 7.63 -18.57 15.34
N GLN A 55 8.67 -19.16 14.76
CA GLN A 55 10.04 -19.07 15.27
C GLN A 55 10.75 -17.75 14.89
N GLY A 56 10.24 -17.00 13.91
CA GLY A 56 10.81 -15.76 13.40
C GLY A 56 11.68 -15.93 12.15
N PHE A 57 11.32 -16.87 11.27
CA PHE A 57 11.74 -16.84 9.86
C PHE A 57 10.70 -16.06 9.04
N ASN A 58 11.13 -15.33 8.02
CA ASN A 58 10.26 -14.51 7.15
C ASN A 58 10.54 -14.72 5.65
N ALA A 59 11.49 -15.59 5.31
CA ALA A 59 11.89 -15.93 3.95
C ALA A 59 12.07 -17.44 3.82
N PHE A 60 11.59 -17.98 2.70
CA PHE A 60 11.45 -19.41 2.41
C PHE A 60 11.88 -19.69 0.97
N TYR A 61 12.07 -20.95 0.57
CA TYR A 61 12.20 -21.28 -0.85
C TYR A 61 10.85 -21.12 -1.56
N ALA A 62 10.86 -20.53 -2.76
CA ALA A 62 9.65 -20.27 -3.53
C ALA A 62 8.85 -21.54 -3.84
N ILE A 63 9.55 -22.66 -4.06
CA ILE A 63 8.92 -23.96 -4.35
C ILE A 63 8.17 -24.53 -3.14
N ASP A 64 8.73 -24.42 -1.92
CA ASP A 64 8.10 -24.92 -0.70
C ASP A 64 6.80 -24.12 -0.39
N VAL A 65 6.82 -22.80 -0.66
CA VAL A 65 5.63 -21.92 -0.58
C VAL A 65 4.62 -22.23 -1.68
N TYR A 66 5.05 -22.45 -2.93
CA TYR A 66 4.15 -22.83 -4.02
C TYR A 66 3.45 -24.16 -3.74
N ASP A 67 4.19 -25.18 -3.28
CA ASP A 67 3.65 -26.48 -2.88
C ASP A 67 2.63 -26.36 -1.72
N CYS A 68 2.83 -25.42 -0.80
CA CYS A 68 1.78 -25.05 0.17
C CYS A 68 0.55 -24.47 -0.53
N LEU A 69 0.69 -23.39 -1.32
CA LEU A 69 -0.46 -22.69 -1.91
C LEU A 69 -1.29 -23.58 -2.84
N ILE A 70 -0.66 -24.44 -3.65
CA ILE A 70 -1.38 -25.39 -4.52
C ILE A 70 -2.01 -26.58 -3.76
N SER A 71 -1.71 -26.76 -2.47
CA SER A 71 -2.35 -27.76 -1.62
C SER A 71 -3.66 -27.28 -0.98
N VAL A 72 -3.95 -25.97 -1.05
CA VAL A 72 -5.13 -25.35 -0.43
C VAL A 72 -6.41 -25.71 -1.22
N PRO A 73 -7.45 -26.26 -0.57
CA PRO A 73 -8.67 -26.74 -1.24
C PRO A 73 -9.53 -25.60 -1.81
N PHE A 74 -10.07 -25.79 -3.02
CA PHE A 74 -11.04 -24.87 -3.60
C PHE A 74 -12.46 -25.08 -3.05
N HIS A 75 -13.18 -23.99 -2.78
CA HIS A 75 -14.61 -24.03 -2.49
C HIS A 75 -15.41 -23.04 -3.37
N GLN A 76 -16.24 -23.60 -4.26
CA GLN A 76 -17.00 -22.88 -5.28
C GLN A 76 -17.92 -21.77 -4.72
N ALA A 77 -18.62 -22.03 -3.60
CA ALA A 77 -19.61 -21.09 -3.07
C ALA A 77 -19.01 -19.81 -2.44
N PRO A 78 -17.92 -19.88 -1.65
CA PRO A 78 -17.06 -18.73 -1.32
C PRO A 78 -16.63 -17.91 -2.54
N ALA A 79 -16.02 -18.55 -3.55
CA ALA A 79 -15.54 -17.87 -4.75
C ALA A 79 -16.66 -17.15 -5.52
N LEU A 80 -17.85 -17.76 -5.66
CA LEU A 80 -19.00 -17.12 -6.32
C LEU A 80 -19.53 -15.89 -5.56
N ARG A 81 -19.48 -15.87 -4.22
CA ARG A 81 -19.87 -14.68 -3.44
C ARG A 81 -18.84 -13.56 -3.59
N PHE A 82 -17.55 -13.91 -3.60
CA PHE A 82 -16.48 -12.94 -3.86
C PHE A 82 -16.61 -12.29 -5.24
N ILE A 83 -16.86 -13.08 -6.30
CA ILE A 83 -17.08 -12.53 -7.65
C ILE A 83 -18.26 -11.56 -7.68
N GLU A 84 -19.37 -11.86 -6.99
CA GLU A 84 -20.54 -10.97 -6.95
C GLU A 84 -20.26 -9.68 -6.17
N TYR A 85 -19.59 -9.78 -5.01
CA TYR A 85 -19.13 -8.63 -4.23
C TYR A 85 -18.19 -7.74 -5.07
N TYR A 86 -17.20 -8.32 -5.72
CA TYR A 86 -16.16 -7.61 -6.46
C TYR A 86 -16.69 -7.02 -7.77
N ASN A 87 -17.59 -7.70 -8.49
CA ASN A 87 -18.32 -7.13 -9.63
C ASN A 87 -19.07 -5.85 -9.20
N THR A 88 -19.83 -5.92 -8.11
CA THR A 88 -20.59 -4.79 -7.57
C THR A 88 -19.69 -3.62 -7.16
N THR A 89 -18.53 -3.92 -6.56
CA THR A 89 -17.51 -2.92 -6.17
C THR A 89 -16.86 -2.26 -7.39
N MET A 90 -16.47 -3.07 -8.39
CA MET A 90 -15.77 -2.60 -9.57
C MET A 90 -16.66 -1.84 -10.56
N GLN A 91 -17.99 -1.84 -10.41
CA GLN A 91 -18.86 -0.91 -11.16
C GLN A 91 -18.48 0.56 -10.96
N PHE A 92 -17.81 0.89 -9.85
CA PHE A 92 -17.36 2.24 -9.52
C PHE A 92 -15.96 2.58 -10.09
N GLN A 93 -15.25 1.62 -10.70
CA GLN A 93 -13.98 1.88 -11.38
C GLN A 93 -14.23 2.73 -12.62
N SER A 94 -13.73 3.97 -12.59
CA SER A 94 -13.99 4.99 -13.61
C SER A 94 -13.49 4.62 -15.02
N THR A 95 -12.37 3.90 -15.08
CA THR A 95 -11.59 3.71 -16.32
C THR A 95 -12.09 2.58 -17.23
N LEU A 96 -13.01 1.72 -16.77
CA LEU A 96 -13.38 0.44 -17.42
C LEU A 96 -13.72 0.55 -18.92
N ALA A 97 -14.54 1.53 -19.30
CA ALA A 97 -15.03 1.67 -20.67
C ALA A 97 -13.95 2.17 -21.64
N HIS A 98 -13.01 2.97 -21.13
CA HIS A 98 -11.84 3.42 -21.89
C HIS A 98 -10.81 2.28 -22.02
N LEU A 99 -10.54 1.51 -20.96
CA LEU A 99 -9.62 0.37 -21.02
C LEU A 99 -10.07 -0.72 -22.01
N LYS A 100 -11.38 -0.94 -22.12
CA LYS A 100 -11.98 -1.89 -23.07
C LYS A 100 -11.75 -1.52 -24.54
N SER A 101 -11.70 -0.22 -24.82
CA SER A 101 -11.57 0.35 -26.17
C SER A 101 -10.64 1.58 -26.14
N PRO A 102 -9.33 1.40 -25.88
CA PRO A 102 -8.45 2.49 -25.54
C PRO A 102 -8.13 3.39 -26.75
N PRO A 103 -7.79 4.66 -26.50
CA PRO A 103 -7.47 5.60 -27.56
C PRO A 103 -6.13 5.26 -28.24
N PRO A 104 -5.93 5.71 -29.50
CA PRO A 104 -4.63 5.65 -30.15
C PRO A 104 -3.54 6.31 -29.29
N GLY A 105 -2.47 5.57 -29.00
CA GLY A 105 -1.34 6.05 -28.20
C GLY A 105 -1.33 5.61 -26.73
N TYR A 106 -2.39 4.96 -26.23
CA TYR A 106 -2.32 4.18 -25.00
C TYR A 106 -1.25 3.08 -25.14
N GLN A 107 -0.38 2.92 -24.14
CA GLN A 107 0.84 2.10 -24.29
C GLN A 107 0.68 0.65 -23.78
N GLN A 108 -0.44 0.30 -23.13
CA GLN A 108 -0.73 -1.06 -22.65
C GLN A 108 -1.87 -1.73 -23.48
N PRO A 109 -2.09 -3.05 -23.35
CA PRO A 109 -3.15 -3.76 -24.07
C PRO A 109 -4.57 -3.27 -23.70
N ALA A 110 -5.51 -3.40 -24.65
CA ALA A 110 -6.93 -3.22 -24.38
C ALA A 110 -7.49 -4.39 -23.56
N PHE A 111 -8.35 -4.13 -22.58
CA PHE A 111 -8.85 -5.18 -21.67
C PHE A 111 -10.31 -4.99 -21.22
N ASP A 112 -11.12 -6.04 -21.39
CA ASP A 112 -12.52 -6.09 -20.97
C ASP A 112 -12.67 -6.74 -19.59
N PHE A 113 -12.28 -6.02 -18.53
CA PHE A 113 -12.31 -6.52 -17.15
C PHE A 113 -13.66 -7.14 -16.76
N MET A 114 -14.78 -6.50 -17.12
CA MET A 114 -16.11 -7.03 -16.81
C MET A 114 -16.42 -8.32 -17.57
N GLY A 115 -15.97 -8.44 -18.82
CA GLY A 115 -16.04 -9.68 -19.59
C GLY A 115 -15.20 -10.80 -18.97
N GLY A 116 -13.99 -10.48 -18.50
CA GLY A 116 -13.10 -11.41 -17.79
C GLY A 116 -13.67 -11.90 -16.46
N LEU A 117 -14.28 -11.01 -15.68
CA LEU A 117 -14.89 -11.38 -14.39
C LEU A 117 -16.13 -12.28 -14.56
N GLU A 118 -16.94 -12.04 -15.59
CA GLU A 118 -18.03 -12.96 -15.94
C GLU A 118 -17.52 -14.28 -16.56
N GLU A 119 -16.35 -14.31 -17.21
CA GLU A 119 -15.70 -15.57 -17.60
C GLU A 119 -15.21 -16.36 -16.39
N LEU A 120 -14.54 -15.72 -15.45
CA LEU A 120 -14.15 -16.32 -14.17
C LEU A 120 -15.36 -16.93 -13.46
N LYS A 121 -16.50 -16.22 -13.43
CA LYS A 121 -17.79 -16.69 -12.91
C LYS A 121 -18.29 -17.95 -13.63
N ARG A 122 -18.20 -18.01 -14.96
CA ARG A 122 -18.51 -19.21 -15.76
C ARG A 122 -17.58 -20.38 -15.38
N ASN A 123 -16.28 -20.14 -15.28
CA ASN A 123 -15.27 -21.18 -15.01
C ASN A 123 -15.43 -21.75 -13.58
N VAL A 124 -15.68 -20.90 -12.58
CA VAL A 124 -16.07 -21.33 -11.23
C VAL A 124 -17.37 -22.15 -11.28
N THR A 125 -18.40 -21.68 -11.99
CA THR A 125 -19.71 -22.38 -12.10
C THR A 125 -19.59 -23.75 -12.79
N ALA A 126 -18.71 -23.86 -13.79
CA ALA A 126 -18.43 -25.10 -14.52
C ALA A 126 -17.61 -26.13 -13.71
N GLY A 127 -17.07 -25.75 -12.55
CA GLY A 127 -16.18 -26.61 -11.75
C GLY A 127 -14.77 -26.73 -12.33
N TYR A 128 -14.29 -25.69 -13.02
CA TYR A 128 -12.96 -25.66 -13.64
C TYR A 128 -11.83 -25.67 -12.60
N PHE A 129 -11.96 -24.83 -11.56
CA PHE A 129 -10.96 -24.70 -10.51
C PHE A 129 -11.05 -25.83 -9.49
N THR A 130 -9.89 -26.37 -9.09
CA THR A 130 -9.79 -27.46 -8.11
C THR A 130 -8.94 -27.12 -6.88
N ARG A 131 -8.12 -26.06 -6.97
CA ARG A 131 -7.31 -25.49 -5.89
C ARG A 131 -7.69 -24.04 -5.66
N GLN A 132 -7.45 -23.54 -4.46
CA GLN A 132 -7.68 -22.12 -4.17
C GLN A 132 -6.71 -21.23 -4.93
N TYR A 133 -5.43 -21.63 -5.05
CA TYR A 133 -4.43 -20.96 -5.89
C TYR A 133 -4.98 -20.73 -7.30
N ASP A 134 -5.25 -21.81 -8.06
CA ASP A 134 -5.73 -21.75 -9.45
C ASP A 134 -6.92 -20.77 -9.67
N PHE A 135 -7.79 -20.54 -8.66
CA PHE A 135 -8.87 -19.55 -8.71
C PHE A 135 -8.43 -18.11 -8.36
N GLU A 136 -7.88 -17.89 -7.16
CA GLU A 136 -7.53 -16.54 -6.69
C GLU A 136 -6.52 -15.89 -7.64
N VAL A 137 -5.67 -16.72 -8.26
CA VAL A 137 -4.64 -16.23 -9.17
C VAL A 137 -5.25 -15.75 -10.49
N ALA A 138 -6.18 -16.53 -11.07
CA ALA A 138 -6.85 -16.19 -12.31
C ALA A 138 -7.76 -14.95 -12.17
N LEU A 139 -8.37 -14.76 -10.99
CA LEU A 139 -9.07 -13.54 -10.58
C LEU A 139 -8.16 -12.33 -10.65
N GLN A 140 -6.99 -12.43 -10.03
CA GLN A 140 -6.15 -11.28 -9.75
C GLN A 140 -5.34 -10.82 -10.96
N TYR A 141 -5.16 -11.66 -11.98
CA TYR A 141 -4.72 -11.20 -13.31
C TYR A 141 -5.60 -10.11 -13.87
N LEU A 142 -6.92 -10.26 -13.71
CA LEU A 142 -7.90 -9.31 -14.24
C LEU A 142 -7.66 -7.95 -13.60
N VAL A 143 -7.22 -7.92 -12.35
CA VAL A 143 -6.87 -6.71 -11.59
C VAL A 143 -5.61 -6.06 -12.15
N TYR A 144 -4.50 -6.80 -12.31
CA TYR A 144 -3.27 -6.25 -12.89
C TYR A 144 -3.44 -5.81 -14.36
N ALA A 145 -4.26 -6.51 -15.13
CA ALA A 145 -4.63 -6.13 -16.48
C ALA A 145 -5.43 -4.81 -16.59
N LEU A 146 -5.87 -4.22 -15.47
CA LEU A 146 -6.45 -2.86 -15.46
C LEU A 146 -5.41 -1.76 -15.71
N ASN A 147 -4.12 -2.04 -15.46
CA ASN A 147 -3.01 -1.09 -15.58
C ASN A 147 -3.31 0.26 -14.88
N ASP A 148 -3.64 0.17 -13.59
CA ASP A 148 -4.06 1.29 -12.76
C ASP A 148 -3.67 1.03 -11.29
N ALA A 149 -2.60 1.69 -10.81
CA ALA A 149 -2.08 1.56 -9.45
C ALA A 149 -2.99 2.16 -8.34
N HIS A 150 -4.27 2.40 -8.64
CA HIS A 150 -5.34 2.60 -7.66
C HIS A 150 -6.20 1.34 -7.46
N VAL A 151 -5.94 0.23 -8.16
CA VAL A 151 -6.72 -1.01 -8.07
C VAL A 151 -5.90 -2.17 -7.48
N ASP A 152 -5.87 -2.25 -6.15
CA ASP A 152 -5.33 -3.39 -5.40
C ASP A 152 -6.43 -4.35 -4.95
N LEU A 153 -6.06 -5.60 -4.66
CA LEU A 153 -6.94 -6.60 -4.05
C LEU A 153 -6.12 -7.55 -3.15
N TYR A 154 -5.75 -7.10 -1.96
CA TYR A 154 -5.16 -7.98 -0.95
C TYR A 154 -6.25 -8.85 -0.31
N ALA A 155 -6.43 -10.05 -0.86
CA ALA A 155 -7.37 -11.05 -0.37
C ALA A 155 -6.77 -12.47 -0.43
N GLY A 156 -7.35 -13.40 0.33
CA GLY A 156 -7.08 -14.83 0.21
C GLY A 156 -5.65 -15.28 0.53
N ILE A 157 -5.31 -16.50 0.11
CA ILE A 157 -4.00 -17.13 0.35
C ILE A 157 -2.85 -16.45 -0.40
N LEU A 158 -3.17 -15.70 -1.45
CA LEU A 158 -2.17 -15.03 -2.29
C LEU A 158 -1.66 -13.72 -1.70
N SER A 159 -2.43 -13.09 -0.82
CA SER A 159 -1.98 -11.90 -0.08
C SER A 159 -0.96 -12.20 1.03
N VAL A 160 -0.54 -13.47 1.16
CA VAL A 160 0.29 -14.01 2.25
C VAL A 160 1.78 -14.07 1.92
N PHE A 161 2.14 -14.21 0.64
CA PHE A 161 3.54 -14.28 0.21
C PHE A 161 3.78 -13.48 -1.07
N SER A 162 4.94 -12.83 -1.16
CA SER A 162 5.55 -12.40 -2.42
C SER A 162 6.73 -13.31 -2.76
N PHE A 163 7.14 -13.34 -4.02
CA PHE A 163 8.34 -14.03 -4.49
C PHE A 163 9.49 -13.04 -4.69
N ALA A 164 10.72 -13.55 -4.53
CA ALA A 164 11.92 -12.76 -4.34
C ALA A 164 13.11 -13.40 -5.07
N SER A 165 13.77 -12.62 -5.94
CA SER A 165 15.08 -13.02 -6.46
C SER A 165 16.10 -12.95 -5.32
N PRO A 166 17.00 -13.94 -5.17
CA PRO A 166 18.09 -13.88 -4.21
C PRO A 166 19.20 -12.87 -4.59
N VAL A 167 19.08 -12.19 -5.74
CA VAL A 167 19.95 -11.09 -6.20
C VAL A 167 19.14 -9.95 -6.82
N SER A 168 19.48 -8.71 -6.47
CA SER A 168 18.90 -7.49 -7.03
C SER A 168 19.54 -7.07 -8.36
N LEU A 169 18.79 -6.35 -9.20
CA LEU A 169 19.24 -5.89 -10.52
C LEU A 169 19.20 -4.37 -10.65
N VAL A 170 20.11 -3.80 -11.45
CA VAL A 170 20.01 -2.43 -11.97
C VAL A 170 20.26 -2.39 -13.48
N SER A 171 19.73 -1.36 -14.14
CA SER A 171 19.78 -1.18 -15.60
C SER A 171 20.50 0.13 -15.95
N ALA A 172 21.78 0.06 -16.31
CA ALA A 172 22.67 1.21 -16.47
C ALA A 172 23.43 1.22 -17.81
N SER A 173 23.63 2.42 -18.36
CA SER A 173 24.52 2.69 -19.49
C SER A 173 25.97 2.91 -19.03
N ILE A 174 26.94 2.67 -19.91
CA ILE A 174 28.36 2.91 -19.61
C ILE A 174 28.77 4.39 -19.76
N ASP A 175 28.00 5.18 -20.52
CA ASP A 175 28.30 6.58 -20.85
C ASP A 175 27.05 7.48 -20.93
N GLY A 176 25.86 6.92 -20.66
CA GLY A 176 24.56 7.58 -20.80
C GLY A 176 24.03 7.60 -22.24
N LYS A 177 24.75 7.02 -23.21
CA LYS A 177 24.40 7.01 -24.65
C LYS A 177 24.25 5.62 -25.22
N GLU A 178 25.17 4.70 -24.93
CA GLU A 178 24.97 3.30 -25.26
C GLU A 178 23.75 2.75 -24.54
N THR A 179 23.05 1.82 -25.19
CA THR A 179 21.88 1.13 -24.63
C THR A 179 22.21 0.53 -23.26
N PRO A 180 21.39 0.76 -22.21
CA PRO A 180 21.63 0.20 -20.89
C PRO A 180 21.78 -1.31 -20.88
N LYS A 181 22.66 -1.79 -20.01
CA LYS A 181 22.83 -3.20 -19.70
C LYS A 181 22.39 -3.47 -18.27
N VAL A 182 22.10 -4.73 -17.99
CA VAL A 182 21.66 -5.18 -16.66
C VAL A 182 22.85 -5.71 -15.88
N TYR A 183 22.99 -5.29 -14.62
CA TYR A 183 24.03 -5.71 -13.69
C TYR A 183 23.38 -6.15 -12.36
N PHE A 184 24.10 -6.91 -11.54
CA PHE A 184 23.71 -7.10 -10.14
C PHE A 184 23.91 -5.80 -9.36
N ALA A 185 22.97 -5.46 -8.48
CA ALA A 185 23.08 -4.25 -7.65
C ALA A 185 24.33 -4.31 -6.73
N ASP A 186 24.59 -5.48 -6.13
CA ASP A 186 25.78 -5.75 -5.31
C ASP A 186 27.09 -5.40 -6.02
N ASP A 187 27.23 -5.68 -7.32
CA ASP A 187 28.46 -5.39 -8.08
C ASP A 187 28.71 -3.88 -8.21
N ILE A 188 27.64 -3.08 -8.28
CA ILE A 188 27.68 -1.61 -8.32
C ILE A 188 28.05 -1.06 -6.94
N LEU A 189 27.39 -1.54 -5.89
CA LEU A 189 27.65 -1.12 -4.50
C LEU A 189 29.09 -1.46 -4.10
N ASN A 190 29.55 -2.69 -4.34
CA ASN A 190 30.93 -3.11 -4.06
C ASN A 190 31.95 -2.27 -4.85
N ARG A 191 31.66 -1.93 -6.12
CA ARG A 191 32.50 -1.05 -6.96
C ARG A 191 32.61 0.35 -6.35
N GLN A 192 31.50 0.91 -5.86
CA GLN A 192 31.42 2.24 -5.25
C GLN A 192 32.16 2.29 -3.90
N GLU A 193 31.83 1.40 -2.95
CA GLU A 193 32.46 1.34 -1.62
C GLU A 193 33.98 1.14 -1.68
N ASN A 194 34.44 0.22 -2.52
CA ASN A 194 35.84 -0.19 -2.57
C ASN A 194 36.66 0.59 -3.61
N ASN A 195 36.04 1.57 -4.30
CA ASN A 195 36.62 2.37 -5.38
C ASN A 195 37.36 1.51 -6.44
N LEU A 196 36.69 0.45 -6.90
CA LEU A 196 37.30 -0.59 -7.73
C LEU A 196 37.25 -0.23 -9.23
N GLU A 197 38.44 -0.12 -9.85
CA GLU A 197 38.59 -0.13 -11.31
C GLU A 197 38.22 -1.49 -11.95
N THR A 198 37.94 -2.53 -11.13
CA THR A 198 37.53 -3.86 -11.60
C THR A 198 36.34 -3.77 -12.55
N PRO A 199 36.41 -4.36 -13.75
CA PRO A 199 35.26 -4.40 -14.64
C PRO A 199 34.21 -5.35 -14.07
N ILE A 200 33.02 -4.80 -13.79
CA ILE A 200 31.81 -5.60 -13.57
C ILE A 200 31.30 -6.10 -14.93
N SER A 201 30.75 -7.31 -14.99
CA SER A 201 30.14 -7.82 -16.22
C SER A 201 28.63 -7.61 -16.19
N ALA A 202 28.07 -7.18 -17.31
CA ALA A 202 26.63 -7.25 -17.50
C ALA A 202 26.14 -8.71 -17.50
N VAL A 203 24.90 -8.92 -17.07
CA VAL A 203 24.10 -10.11 -17.34
C VAL A 203 23.74 -10.10 -18.82
N SER A 204 23.99 -11.20 -19.54
CA SER A 204 23.61 -11.37 -20.94
C SER A 204 22.29 -12.15 -21.09
N HIS A 205 22.08 -13.17 -20.25
CA HIS A 205 20.89 -14.04 -20.31
C HIS A 205 20.39 -14.40 -18.91
N ILE A 206 19.07 -14.57 -18.79
CA ILE A 206 18.40 -15.20 -17.65
C ILE A 206 17.67 -16.45 -18.16
N ASN A 207 17.88 -17.60 -17.53
CA ASN A 207 17.31 -18.89 -17.92
C ASN A 207 17.53 -19.24 -19.42
N ASP A 208 18.73 -18.89 -19.93
CA ASP A 208 19.17 -19.03 -21.33
C ASP A 208 18.40 -18.20 -22.37
N GLU A 209 17.60 -17.23 -21.93
CA GLU A 209 16.92 -16.21 -22.74
C GLU A 209 17.62 -14.84 -22.60
N PRO A 210 17.70 -14.00 -23.66
CA PRO A 210 18.31 -12.67 -23.57
C PRO A 210 17.71 -11.83 -22.43
N VAL A 211 18.55 -11.21 -21.61
CA VAL A 211 18.12 -10.57 -20.34
C VAL A 211 16.99 -9.55 -20.53
N ALA A 212 17.00 -8.78 -21.61
CA ALA A 212 15.98 -7.78 -21.88
C ALA A 212 14.63 -8.38 -22.31
N GLU A 213 14.63 -9.52 -23.00
CA GLU A 213 13.41 -10.24 -23.41
C GLU A 213 12.77 -10.93 -22.21
N TYR A 214 13.60 -11.60 -21.39
CA TYR A 214 13.17 -12.21 -20.14
C TYR A 214 12.55 -11.17 -19.19
N LEU A 215 13.25 -10.05 -18.94
CA LEU A 215 12.79 -9.02 -18.00
C LEU A 215 11.59 -8.23 -18.52
N ALA A 216 11.48 -7.95 -19.82
CA ALA A 216 10.27 -7.30 -20.36
C ALA A 216 9.01 -8.17 -20.18
N ARG A 217 9.15 -9.49 -20.34
CA ARG A 217 8.06 -10.46 -20.10
C ARG A 217 7.82 -10.72 -18.59
N PHE A 218 8.85 -10.63 -17.76
CA PHE A 218 8.72 -10.69 -16.30
C PHE A 218 7.95 -9.46 -15.80
N ALA A 219 8.30 -8.26 -16.30
CA ALA A 219 7.65 -6.99 -15.98
C ALA A 219 6.16 -7.00 -16.32
N SER A 220 5.77 -7.41 -17.53
CA SER A 220 4.36 -7.39 -17.94
C SER A 220 3.47 -8.43 -17.24
N LEU A 221 4.06 -9.33 -16.45
CA LEU A 221 3.34 -10.30 -15.62
C LEU A 221 3.41 -9.95 -14.12
N GLN A 222 4.53 -9.42 -13.63
CA GLN A 222 4.81 -9.19 -12.20
C GLN A 222 4.54 -7.76 -11.73
N SER A 223 4.56 -6.77 -12.63
CA SER A 223 4.20 -5.38 -12.31
C SER A 223 2.70 -5.25 -12.02
N VAL A 224 2.34 -4.29 -11.17
CA VAL A 224 0.94 -3.84 -10.96
C VAL A 224 0.28 -3.24 -12.23
N GLY A 225 1.05 -3.10 -13.31
CA GLY A 225 0.61 -2.54 -14.59
C GLY A 225 0.74 -1.03 -14.61
N MET A 226 1.95 -0.53 -14.85
CA MET A 226 2.16 0.89 -15.13
C MET A 226 1.59 1.24 -16.51
N LEU A 227 1.28 2.51 -16.73
CA LEU A 227 0.74 3.00 -18.01
C LEU A 227 1.72 2.91 -19.19
N GLU A 228 2.98 2.51 -18.98
CA GLU A 228 3.90 2.17 -20.06
C GLU A 228 4.96 1.11 -19.65
N PRO A 229 5.46 0.28 -20.59
CA PRO A 229 6.50 -0.73 -20.33
C PRO A 229 7.86 -0.19 -19.86
N HIS A 230 8.14 1.11 -20.04
CA HIS A 230 9.34 1.72 -19.48
C HIS A 230 9.26 1.91 -17.97
N ALA A 231 8.08 2.20 -17.42
CA ALA A 231 7.88 2.30 -15.99
C ALA A 231 7.85 0.91 -15.35
N ASP A 232 7.18 -0.07 -15.97
CA ASP A 232 7.24 -1.49 -15.54
C ASP A 232 8.68 -2.01 -15.46
N TRP A 233 9.55 -1.62 -16.39
CA TRP A 233 10.99 -1.96 -16.35
C TRP A 233 11.71 -1.33 -15.15
N ASN A 234 11.39 -0.08 -14.78
CA ASN A 234 11.98 0.59 -13.60
C ASN A 234 11.48 -0.02 -12.27
N GLU A 235 10.32 -0.67 -12.26
CA GLU A 235 9.83 -1.42 -11.09
C GLU A 235 10.55 -2.76 -10.88
N LEU A 236 11.21 -3.31 -11.90
CA LEU A 236 12.09 -4.47 -11.76
C LEU A 236 13.48 -4.14 -11.21
N MET A 237 13.85 -2.86 -11.14
CA MET A 237 15.20 -2.41 -10.78
C MET A 237 15.24 -1.87 -9.36
N ASP A 238 16.31 -2.18 -8.64
CA ASP A 238 16.59 -1.58 -7.33
C ASP A 238 17.01 -0.11 -7.50
N SER A 239 16.75 0.69 -6.47
CA SER A 239 16.95 2.14 -6.49
C SER A 239 17.18 2.67 -5.08
N PRO A 240 18.14 3.58 -4.87
CA PRO A 240 18.36 4.21 -3.57
C PRO A 240 17.15 4.99 -3.05
N VAL A 241 16.24 5.41 -3.94
CA VAL A 241 14.98 6.11 -3.59
C VAL A 241 13.90 5.15 -3.08
N GLN A 242 14.10 3.85 -3.29
CA GLN A 242 13.24 2.76 -2.82
C GLN A 242 13.79 2.15 -1.52
N ASP A 243 15.12 2.07 -1.39
CA ASP A 243 15.82 1.66 -0.15
C ASP A 243 15.43 2.56 1.04
N ILE A 244 15.31 3.88 0.81
CA ILE A 244 14.90 4.86 1.83
C ILE A 244 13.40 4.77 2.22
N GLN A 245 12.62 3.98 1.49
CA GLN A 245 11.24 3.63 1.83
C GLN A 245 11.15 2.22 2.46
N GLY A 246 12.24 1.46 2.47
CA GLY A 246 12.27 0.08 2.94
C GLY A 246 11.48 -0.92 2.07
N ILE A 247 11.31 -0.60 0.78
CA ILE A 247 10.52 -1.37 -0.19
C ILE A 247 11.44 -2.14 -1.15
N PHE A 248 11.08 -3.39 -1.48
CA PHE A 248 11.79 -4.20 -2.49
C PHE A 248 11.34 -3.86 -3.91
N SER A 249 12.23 -4.07 -4.90
CA SER A 249 11.80 -4.05 -6.31
C SER A 249 10.91 -5.27 -6.58
N ILE A 250 10.12 -5.20 -7.65
CA ILE A 250 9.31 -6.33 -8.11
C ILE A 250 10.21 -7.54 -8.34
N PHE A 251 11.45 -7.37 -8.84
CA PHE A 251 12.36 -8.51 -9.02
C PHE A 251 12.94 -9.05 -7.70
N ALA A 252 13.35 -8.18 -6.78
CA ALA A 252 14.03 -8.57 -5.53
C ALA A 252 13.09 -9.08 -4.43
N GLY A 253 11.83 -8.65 -4.37
CA GLY A 253 10.93 -9.08 -3.28
C GLY A 253 9.44 -8.74 -3.37
N ALA A 254 9.00 -8.03 -4.41
CA ALA A 254 7.60 -7.67 -4.63
C ALA A 254 6.97 -8.32 -5.89
N SER A 255 7.55 -9.42 -6.37
CA SER A 255 6.91 -10.31 -7.36
C SER A 255 5.82 -11.15 -6.69
N THR A 256 4.92 -11.72 -7.46
CA THR A 256 3.92 -12.66 -6.90
C THR A 256 3.55 -13.83 -7.79
N PHE A 257 4.09 -13.89 -9.00
CA PHE A 257 4.11 -15.13 -9.77
C PHE A 257 5.16 -15.99 -9.19
N PHE A 258 4.75 -17.22 -8.85
CA PHE A 258 5.69 -18.29 -8.65
C PHE A 258 6.53 -18.38 -9.94
N PRO A 259 7.76 -17.84 -9.93
CA PRO A 259 8.47 -17.51 -11.16
C PRO A 259 9.23 -18.74 -11.70
N GLY A 260 9.37 -19.75 -10.84
CA GLY A 260 10.11 -20.98 -11.03
C GLY A 260 10.75 -21.42 -9.71
N GLU A 261 11.29 -22.64 -9.70
CA GLU A 261 12.11 -23.14 -8.59
C GLU A 261 13.50 -22.47 -8.58
N THR A 262 14.08 -22.27 -9.77
CA THR A 262 15.41 -21.71 -9.96
C THR A 262 15.42 -20.53 -10.94
N ILE A 263 16.45 -19.71 -10.81
CA ILE A 263 16.88 -18.69 -11.76
C ILE A 263 18.36 -18.89 -12.07
N THR A 264 18.73 -18.69 -13.33
CA THR A 264 20.10 -18.90 -13.78
C THR A 264 20.60 -17.74 -14.62
N PHE A 265 21.71 -17.13 -14.21
CA PHE A 265 22.31 -15.97 -14.85
C PHE A 265 23.55 -16.35 -15.66
N SER A 266 23.60 -15.90 -16.92
CA SER A 266 24.79 -15.93 -17.77
C SER A 266 25.23 -14.51 -18.07
N PHE A 267 26.53 -14.27 -18.21
CA PHE A 267 27.14 -12.94 -18.27
C PHE A 267 27.68 -12.60 -19.67
N GLU A 268 28.12 -11.35 -19.89
CA GLU A 268 28.85 -10.96 -21.10
C GLU A 268 30.33 -11.38 -21.05
N ASP A 269 30.98 -11.35 -19.88
CA ASP A 269 32.33 -11.88 -19.71
C ASP A 269 32.30 -13.43 -19.74
N PRO A 270 32.91 -14.08 -20.75
CA PRO A 270 32.89 -15.53 -20.90
C PRO A 270 33.83 -16.27 -19.93
N SER A 271 34.53 -15.55 -19.04
CA SER A 271 35.34 -16.13 -17.96
C SER A 271 34.60 -16.28 -16.63
N MET A 272 33.42 -15.65 -16.47
CA MET A 272 32.57 -15.87 -15.31
C MET A 272 31.71 -17.12 -15.49
N GLU A 273 31.56 -17.92 -14.43
CA GLU A 273 30.73 -19.12 -14.44
C GLU A 273 29.23 -18.76 -14.39
N LYS A 274 28.39 -19.60 -14.99
CA LYS A 274 26.93 -19.45 -14.98
C LYS A 274 26.39 -19.66 -13.56
N VAL A 275 25.70 -18.66 -13.02
CA VAL A 275 25.24 -18.62 -11.62
C VAL A 275 23.81 -19.15 -11.53
N GLU A 276 23.62 -20.29 -10.87
CA GLU A 276 22.31 -20.90 -10.61
C GLU A 276 21.91 -20.70 -9.15
N LEU A 277 20.71 -20.18 -8.93
CA LEU A 277 20.16 -19.83 -7.62
C LEU A 277 18.69 -20.28 -7.52
N HIS A 278 18.18 -20.43 -6.30
CA HIS A 278 16.76 -20.71 -6.06
C HIS A 278 15.98 -19.42 -5.86
N TRP A 279 14.77 -19.34 -6.42
CA TRP A 279 13.82 -18.28 -6.06
C TRP A 279 13.39 -18.44 -4.60
N LEU A 280 13.13 -17.32 -3.95
CA LEU A 280 12.66 -17.24 -2.59
C LEU A 280 11.22 -16.71 -2.53
N ALA A 281 10.60 -16.85 -1.36
CA ALA A 281 9.32 -16.25 -1.03
C ALA A 281 9.39 -15.55 0.33
N VAL A 282 8.83 -14.35 0.42
CA VAL A 282 8.75 -13.52 1.64
C VAL A 282 7.35 -13.64 2.23
N TYR A 283 7.25 -13.72 3.55
CA TYR A 283 5.97 -13.82 4.27
C TYR A 283 5.44 -12.44 4.68
N ASN A 284 4.29 -12.06 4.12
CA ASN A 284 3.77 -10.69 4.11
C ASN A 284 2.60 -10.46 5.10
N ILE A 285 2.68 -11.11 6.27
CA ILE A 285 1.68 -11.01 7.35
C ILE A 285 2.40 -10.64 8.65
N ALA A 286 1.97 -9.56 9.30
CA ALA A 286 2.57 -9.06 10.55
C ALA A 286 1.88 -9.65 11.79
N GLU A 287 0.69 -10.22 11.60
CA GLU A 287 -0.20 -10.76 12.60
C GLU A 287 0.17 -12.20 12.97
N PHE A 288 0.06 -12.53 14.25
CA PHE A 288 0.10 -13.93 14.68
C PHE A 288 -1.16 -14.66 14.20
N THR A 289 -0.98 -15.78 13.49
CA THR A 289 -2.09 -16.56 12.89
C THR A 289 -2.60 -17.69 13.78
N GLY A 290 -1.87 -18.04 14.85
CA GLY A 290 -2.06 -19.28 15.60
C GLY A 290 -1.29 -20.45 14.98
N PRO A 291 -1.58 -21.70 15.40
CA PRO A 291 -1.12 -22.87 14.68
C PRO A 291 -2.06 -23.14 13.51
N LEU A 292 -1.51 -23.19 12.29
CA LEU A 292 -2.20 -23.65 11.08
C LEU A 292 -1.46 -24.90 10.61
N GLU A 293 -2.00 -26.09 10.86
CA GLU A 293 -1.26 -27.35 10.69
C GLU A 293 -1.46 -27.97 9.29
N THR A 294 -2.62 -27.70 8.67
CA THR A 294 -3.05 -28.26 7.40
C THR A 294 -3.41 -27.19 6.35
N PRO A 295 -3.48 -27.53 5.05
CA PRO A 295 -3.96 -26.61 4.01
C PRO A 295 -5.43 -26.20 4.21
N GLY A 296 -6.21 -26.99 4.94
CA GLY A 296 -7.58 -26.64 5.35
C GLY A 296 -7.61 -25.55 6.42
N ASP A 297 -6.63 -25.52 7.34
CA ASP A 297 -6.48 -24.43 8.31
C ASP A 297 -6.01 -23.15 7.61
N PHE A 298 -5.11 -23.28 6.63
CA PHE A 298 -4.68 -22.20 5.75
C PHE A 298 -5.87 -21.59 4.99
N TYR A 299 -6.75 -22.43 4.42
CA TYR A 299 -8.01 -21.99 3.83
C TYR A 299 -8.92 -21.28 4.84
N ASN A 300 -9.16 -21.88 6.01
CA ASN A 300 -10.03 -21.30 7.03
C ASN A 300 -9.55 -19.92 7.49
N PHE A 301 -8.24 -19.75 7.72
CA PHE A 301 -7.68 -18.48 8.18
C PHE A 301 -7.65 -17.43 7.08
N PHE A 302 -6.93 -17.68 5.97
CA PHE A 302 -6.67 -16.65 4.95
C PHE A 302 -7.81 -16.44 3.95
N VAL A 303 -8.64 -17.47 3.71
CA VAL A 303 -9.77 -17.36 2.77
C VAL A 303 -11.08 -17.05 3.50
N LEU A 304 -11.34 -17.62 4.69
CA LEU A 304 -12.59 -17.37 5.42
C LEU A 304 -12.46 -16.39 6.59
N GLY A 305 -11.27 -15.91 6.95
CA GLY A 305 -11.06 -15.03 8.10
C GLY A 305 -11.32 -15.72 9.46
N LEU A 306 -11.28 -17.05 9.51
CA LEU A 306 -11.62 -17.84 10.69
C LEU A 306 -10.38 -18.19 11.51
N LEU A 307 -10.30 -17.62 12.72
CA LEU A 307 -9.26 -17.99 13.69
C LEU A 307 -9.34 -19.48 14.04
N PRO A 308 -8.21 -20.21 14.14
CA PRO A 308 -8.21 -21.61 14.57
C PRO A 308 -8.74 -21.75 16.00
N ALA A 309 -9.42 -22.85 16.31
CA ALA A 309 -10.02 -23.08 17.64
C ALA A 309 -8.98 -23.12 18.78
N SER A 310 -7.71 -23.33 18.43
CA SER A 310 -6.51 -23.30 19.29
C SER A 310 -5.91 -21.91 19.49
N TYR A 311 -6.32 -20.87 18.75
CA TYR A 311 -5.71 -19.53 18.74
C TYR A 311 -5.50 -18.93 20.13
N TYR A 312 -6.51 -18.99 21.00
CA TYR A 312 -6.46 -18.47 22.37
C TYR A 312 -5.81 -19.43 23.39
N ASN A 313 -5.40 -20.63 22.95
CA ASN A 313 -4.81 -21.67 23.80
C ASN A 313 -3.29 -21.82 23.60
N VAL A 314 -2.73 -21.22 22.55
CA VAL A 314 -1.29 -21.12 22.30
C VAL A 314 -0.72 -19.84 22.89
N SER A 315 0.59 -19.83 23.17
CA SER A 315 1.29 -18.62 23.63
C SER A 315 1.76 -17.79 22.44
N LEU A 316 1.55 -16.48 22.49
CA LEU A 316 2.02 -15.53 21.49
C LEU A 316 3.56 -15.62 21.34
N PRO A 317 4.11 -15.91 20.14
CA PRO A 317 5.55 -16.07 19.96
C PRO A 317 6.36 -14.78 20.16
N LYS A 318 7.66 -14.92 20.45
CA LYS A 318 8.61 -13.80 20.67
C LYS A 318 8.87 -12.91 19.44
N VAL A 319 8.44 -13.32 18.25
CA VAL A 319 8.47 -12.47 17.05
C VAL A 319 7.26 -11.54 17.01
N PHE A 320 6.09 -12.02 17.45
CA PHE A 320 4.83 -11.27 17.54
C PHE A 320 4.62 -10.57 18.90
N GLY A 321 5.70 -10.22 19.60
CA GLY A 321 5.63 -9.47 20.87
C GLY A 321 5.46 -10.29 22.16
N GLY A 322 5.52 -11.62 22.10
CA GLY A 322 5.49 -12.48 23.30
C GLY A 322 6.71 -12.28 24.21
N SER A 323 6.48 -12.04 25.51
CA SER A 323 7.55 -12.05 26.51
C SER A 323 8.11 -13.46 26.76
N SER A 324 9.39 -13.55 27.13
CA SER A 324 9.92 -14.77 27.74
C SER A 324 9.14 -15.11 29.01
N GLY A 325 8.81 -16.40 29.17
CA GLY A 325 7.97 -16.88 30.26
C GLY A 325 8.62 -16.83 31.65
N THR A 326 7.89 -17.39 32.62
CA THR A 326 8.27 -17.47 34.03
C THR A 326 9.57 -18.25 34.25
N GLU A 327 10.64 -17.55 34.64
CA GLU A 327 11.75 -18.17 35.37
C GLU A 327 11.45 -18.12 36.88
N ASP A 328 11.12 -19.27 37.46
CA ASP A 328 11.09 -19.45 38.92
C ASP A 328 12.53 -19.41 39.48
N VAL A 329 13.04 -18.21 39.74
CA VAL A 329 14.27 -18.02 40.52
C VAL A 329 13.90 -17.66 41.96
N THR A 330 14.04 -18.64 42.85
CA THR A 330 13.81 -18.47 44.28
C THR A 330 14.79 -17.47 44.89
N ALA A 331 14.30 -16.43 45.55
CA ALA A 331 15.13 -15.47 46.26
C ALA A 331 15.76 -16.08 47.53
N ASP A 332 17.10 -16.10 47.60
CA ASP A 332 17.86 -16.27 48.85
C ASP A 332 19.32 -15.78 48.68
N GLY A 333 19.87 -15.11 49.70
CA GLY A 333 21.32 -15.20 50.00
C GLY A 333 22.37 -14.23 49.41
N ALA A 334 22.34 -12.95 49.84
CA ALA A 334 23.50 -12.18 50.37
C ALA A 334 24.72 -11.71 49.51
N THR A 335 24.99 -10.40 49.68
CA THR A 335 26.31 -9.67 49.83
C THR A 335 27.33 -9.57 48.69
N ASP A 336 27.53 -8.31 48.27
CA ASP A 336 28.80 -7.53 48.24
C ASP A 336 30.11 -8.19 47.74
N ASP A 337 30.58 -7.80 46.54
CA ASP A 337 31.76 -6.90 46.37
C ASP A 337 32.04 -6.58 44.89
N ALA A 338 32.69 -5.43 44.61
CA ALA A 338 33.21 -5.01 43.29
C ALA A 338 34.71 -4.62 43.42
N PRO A 339 35.55 -4.79 42.38
CA PRO A 339 35.65 -3.86 41.23
C PRO A 339 35.51 -4.59 39.87
N ALA A 340 35.20 -3.97 38.71
CA ALA A 340 35.63 -2.70 38.07
C ALA A 340 36.94 -2.81 37.26
N ASP A 341 37.09 -1.91 36.27
CA ASP A 341 37.97 -1.94 35.07
C ASP A 341 37.49 -2.95 33.99
N GLY A 342 37.34 -2.62 32.70
CA GLY A 342 37.49 -1.36 31.94
C GLY A 342 37.59 -1.71 30.43
N ALA A 343 37.09 -0.95 29.46
CA ALA A 343 36.59 0.42 29.50
C ALA A 343 35.25 0.58 28.74
N ALA A 344 34.51 1.63 29.09
CA ALA A 344 33.65 2.35 28.16
C ALA A 344 34.37 3.64 27.75
N GLU A 345 34.13 4.14 26.54
CA GLU A 345 34.28 5.55 26.24
C GLU A 345 32.87 6.14 26.08
N ASP A 346 32.47 6.96 27.06
CA ASP A 346 31.24 7.77 27.01
C ASP A 346 31.49 9.03 26.16
N GLY A 347 30.54 9.40 25.31
CA GLY A 347 30.55 10.71 24.63
C GLY A 347 29.98 10.67 23.21
N ALA A 348 29.08 11.55 22.80
CA ALA A 348 28.42 12.60 23.58
C ALA A 348 27.02 12.90 23.04
N SER A 349 26.17 13.47 23.92
CA SER A 349 24.98 14.18 23.50
C SER A 349 25.37 15.57 22.97
N ASP A 350 25.67 15.66 21.67
CA ASP A 350 25.72 16.94 20.95
C ASP A 350 24.39 17.21 20.24
N GLY A 351 24.04 18.49 20.12
CA GLY A 351 22.72 18.91 19.66
C GLY A 351 22.59 18.98 18.15
N ALA A 352 21.47 18.47 17.62
CA ALA A 352 21.03 18.69 16.23
C ALA A 352 22.05 18.32 15.13
N SER A 353 22.70 17.15 15.26
CA SER A 353 23.19 16.45 14.07
C SER A 353 21.97 15.94 13.29
N GLY A 354 21.84 16.34 12.03
CA GLY A 354 20.65 16.05 11.22
C GLY A 354 20.50 14.57 10.90
N SER A 355 19.25 14.08 10.86
CA SER A 355 18.93 12.79 10.22
C SER A 355 19.11 12.90 8.71
N SER A 356 19.64 11.85 8.08
CA SER A 356 19.81 11.78 6.62
C SER A 356 19.61 10.36 6.10
N TRP A 357 19.43 10.25 4.79
CA TRP A 357 19.17 8.99 4.10
C TRP A 357 20.44 8.24 3.65
N TYR A 358 21.63 8.71 4.01
CA TYR A 358 22.92 8.17 3.57
C TYR A 358 23.09 6.67 3.90
N GLU A 359 23.02 6.27 5.17
CA GLU A 359 23.11 4.86 5.60
C GLU A 359 21.89 4.00 5.21
N ALA A 360 20.77 4.65 4.87
CA ALA A 360 19.56 3.98 4.40
C ALA A 360 19.69 3.58 2.92
N SER A 361 20.33 4.42 2.10
CA SER A 361 20.44 4.33 0.64
C SER A 361 21.77 3.78 0.12
N PHE A 362 22.51 3.04 0.95
CA PHE A 362 23.86 2.55 0.63
C PHE A 362 24.78 3.69 0.12
N HIS A 363 24.75 4.82 0.84
CA HIS A 363 25.57 6.03 0.63
C HIS A 363 25.25 6.83 -0.64
N ALA A 364 24.12 6.56 -1.31
CA ALA A 364 23.72 7.24 -2.55
C ALA A 364 23.14 8.66 -2.34
N PHE A 365 22.32 8.86 -1.31
CA PHE A 365 21.88 10.21 -0.90
C PHE A 365 22.96 10.88 -0.05
N PRO A 366 23.24 12.19 -0.19
CA PRO A 366 24.32 12.84 0.55
C PRO A 366 24.16 12.78 2.08
N GLU A 367 25.27 12.56 2.78
CA GLU A 367 25.35 12.50 4.26
C GLU A 367 24.77 13.73 4.96
N ASN A 368 24.97 14.92 4.38
CA ASN A 368 24.68 16.22 5.00
C ASN A 368 23.67 17.04 4.16
N PRO A 369 22.36 16.78 4.24
CA PRO A 369 21.32 17.64 3.68
C PRO A 369 21.30 19.04 4.33
N ASP A 370 21.13 20.09 3.52
CA ASP A 370 20.95 21.47 3.99
C ASP A 370 19.60 21.68 4.71
N VAL A 371 18.58 20.90 4.31
CA VAL A 371 17.24 20.92 4.88
C VAL A 371 16.76 19.49 5.10
N VAL A 372 16.23 19.26 6.30
CA VAL A 372 15.65 17.99 6.74
C VAL A 372 14.27 18.28 7.32
N GLN A 373 13.30 17.43 6.99
CA GLN A 373 12.03 17.40 7.70
C GLN A 373 12.18 16.74 9.07
N ASP A 374 11.62 17.38 10.10
CA ASP A 374 11.57 16.82 11.44
C ASP A 374 10.89 15.43 11.38
N ASP A 375 11.49 14.43 12.04
CA ASP A 375 11.12 13.00 12.02
C ASP A 375 11.53 12.18 10.77
N LEU A 376 12.55 12.61 10.01
CA LEU A 376 13.08 11.85 8.86
C LEU A 376 13.64 10.46 9.22
N GLY A 377 13.09 9.38 8.65
CA GLY A 377 13.56 8.00 8.84
C GLY A 377 12.86 6.97 7.93
N LEU A 378 13.29 5.70 7.99
CA LEU A 378 12.71 4.59 7.19
C LEU A 378 11.27 4.20 7.60
N TYR A 379 10.88 4.50 8.84
CA TYR A 379 9.63 4.06 9.46
C TYR A 379 8.97 5.18 10.30
N GLU A 380 9.40 6.41 10.06
CA GLU A 380 9.09 7.63 10.83
C GLU A 380 8.39 8.66 9.91
N GLY A 381 7.85 9.76 10.43
CA GLY A 381 6.93 10.63 9.67
C GLY A 381 7.54 11.61 8.65
N GLY A 382 8.87 11.78 8.63
CA GLY A 382 9.56 12.80 7.81
C GLY A 382 10.00 12.30 6.43
N ILE A 383 9.64 13.03 5.37
CA ILE A 383 9.76 12.56 3.97
C ILE A 383 10.52 13.49 3.02
N LEU A 384 11.07 14.60 3.52
CA LEU A 384 11.63 15.67 2.69
C LEU A 384 13.08 15.94 3.07
N THR A 385 13.98 15.85 2.09
CA THR A 385 15.35 16.37 2.18
C THR A 385 15.61 17.42 1.10
N GLY A 386 16.46 18.40 1.42
CA GLY A 386 16.83 19.49 0.52
C GLY A 386 18.33 19.79 0.55
N TYR A 387 18.88 20.11 -0.61
CA TYR A 387 20.32 20.28 -0.85
C TYR A 387 20.57 21.52 -1.73
N PHE A 388 21.69 22.23 -1.53
CA PHE A 388 22.02 23.44 -2.28
C PHE A 388 23.39 23.36 -2.95
N TYR A 389 23.40 23.27 -4.29
CA TYR A 389 24.61 23.17 -5.10
C TYR A 389 24.97 24.55 -5.70
N GLU A 390 26.04 25.16 -5.18
CA GLU A 390 26.50 26.50 -5.62
C GLU A 390 27.16 26.50 -7.01
N ASP A 391 27.78 25.38 -7.39
CA ASP A 391 28.49 25.19 -8.66
C ASP A 391 27.56 25.10 -9.87
N MET A 392 26.46 24.35 -9.76
CA MET A 392 25.34 24.39 -10.72
C MET A 392 24.25 25.41 -10.40
N SER A 393 24.41 26.25 -9.35
CA SER A 393 23.45 27.28 -8.93
C SER A 393 22.01 26.73 -8.80
N THR A 394 21.87 25.56 -8.18
CA THR A 394 20.63 24.77 -8.19
C THR A 394 20.30 24.23 -6.80
N GLY A 395 19.05 24.41 -6.38
CA GLY A 395 18.51 23.72 -5.21
C GLY A 395 17.84 22.41 -5.61
N VAL A 396 18.06 21.34 -4.85
CA VAL A 396 17.37 20.05 -5.05
C VAL A 396 16.48 19.75 -3.86
N LEU A 397 15.21 19.41 -4.13
CA LEU A 397 14.22 18.96 -3.15
C LEU A 397 13.81 17.53 -3.50
N SER A 398 14.06 16.56 -2.62
CA SER A 398 13.70 15.15 -2.85
C SER A 398 12.61 14.71 -1.88
N THR A 399 11.56 14.09 -2.40
CA THR A 399 10.37 13.65 -1.66
C THR A 399 9.81 12.36 -2.30
N PRO A 400 10.14 11.16 -1.77
CA PRO A 400 9.89 9.88 -2.42
C PRO A 400 8.44 9.38 -2.30
N HIS A 401 7.58 10.09 -1.56
CA HIS A 401 6.11 9.94 -1.59
C HIS A 401 5.47 11.28 -1.18
N PHE A 402 4.13 11.32 -1.08
CA PHE A 402 3.33 12.39 -0.47
C PHE A 402 2.44 11.88 0.68
N ASN A 403 2.68 10.68 1.20
CA ASN A 403 1.99 10.16 2.40
C ASN A 403 2.37 11.02 3.63
N GLN A 404 1.54 12.01 3.95
CA GLN A 404 1.67 12.94 5.08
C GLN A 404 0.28 13.31 5.56
N TYR A 405 0.02 13.16 6.85
CA TYR A 405 -1.32 13.34 7.43
C TYR A 405 -1.25 14.09 8.78
N GLY A 406 -2.24 14.94 9.03
CA GLY A 406 -2.29 15.77 10.25
C GLY A 406 -1.01 16.62 10.45
N LEU A 407 -0.31 16.42 11.58
CA LEU A 407 0.87 17.21 11.97
C LEU A 407 2.07 17.04 11.03
N GLU A 408 2.16 15.92 10.30
CA GLU A 408 3.22 15.69 9.31
C GLU A 408 3.17 16.75 8.19
N VAL A 409 1.96 17.14 7.77
CA VAL A 409 1.73 18.18 6.76
C VAL A 409 2.26 19.54 7.24
N GLU A 410 2.15 19.86 8.53
CA GLU A 410 2.76 21.06 9.11
C GLU A 410 4.30 20.98 9.12
N SER A 411 4.89 19.81 9.38
CA SER A 411 6.35 19.58 9.35
C SER A 411 6.91 19.70 7.94
N PHE A 412 6.22 19.09 6.96
CA PHE A 412 6.51 19.20 5.53
C PHE A 412 6.42 20.67 5.07
N ALA A 413 5.33 21.37 5.38
CA ALA A 413 5.13 22.77 5.00
C ALA A 413 6.23 23.70 5.55
N GLN A 414 6.60 23.51 6.82
CA GLN A 414 7.70 24.24 7.44
C GLN A 414 9.04 23.94 6.75
N SER A 415 9.28 22.69 6.36
CA SER A 415 10.55 22.26 5.77
C SER A 415 10.68 22.66 4.30
N LEU A 416 9.60 22.63 3.54
CA LEU A 416 9.51 23.28 2.23
C LEU A 416 9.78 24.79 2.31
N ALA A 417 9.25 25.48 3.32
CA ALA A 417 9.54 26.89 3.56
C ALA A 417 11.02 27.13 3.94
N LYS A 418 11.64 26.28 4.79
CA LYS A 418 13.09 26.30 5.06
C LYS A 418 13.88 26.21 3.75
N PHE A 419 13.53 25.27 2.86
CA PHE A 419 14.19 25.05 1.57
C PHE A 419 14.09 26.26 0.63
N ILE A 420 12.88 26.77 0.40
CA ILE A 420 12.66 27.93 -0.48
C ILE A 420 13.41 29.18 0.03
N THR A 421 13.45 29.39 1.35
CA THR A 421 14.25 30.47 1.96
C THR A 421 15.75 30.24 1.74
N GLY A 422 16.28 29.06 2.03
CA GLY A 422 17.71 28.75 1.89
C GLY A 422 18.24 28.86 0.46
N ALA A 423 17.47 28.42 -0.53
CA ALA A 423 17.78 28.58 -1.95
C ALA A 423 17.78 30.06 -2.38
N LYS A 424 16.83 30.84 -1.87
CA LYS A 424 16.69 32.28 -2.15
C LYS A 424 17.83 33.10 -1.55
N GLU A 425 18.28 32.78 -0.33
CA GLU A 425 19.41 33.44 0.31
C GLU A 425 20.74 33.16 -0.41
N ARG A 426 20.94 31.92 -0.88
CA ARG A 426 22.05 31.51 -1.75
C ARG A 426 21.91 32.03 -3.20
N LYS A 427 20.73 32.50 -3.60
CA LYS A 427 20.38 33.02 -4.94
C LYS A 427 20.51 31.97 -6.06
N LEU A 428 20.16 30.74 -5.75
CA LEU A 428 20.16 29.63 -6.70
C LEU A 428 19.18 29.94 -7.85
N SER A 429 19.62 29.71 -9.08
CA SER A 429 18.91 30.13 -10.29
C SER A 429 17.92 29.10 -10.81
N HIS A 430 18.04 27.83 -10.38
CA HIS A 430 17.20 26.72 -10.81
C HIS A 430 16.79 25.84 -9.61
N ILE A 431 15.75 25.03 -9.80
CA ILE A 431 15.30 24.03 -8.83
C ILE A 431 15.10 22.68 -9.52
N ILE A 432 15.60 21.61 -8.90
CA ILE A 432 15.21 20.23 -9.20
C ILE A 432 14.22 19.78 -8.11
N ILE A 433 13.06 19.26 -8.51
CA ILE A 433 12.11 18.57 -7.64
C ILE A 433 12.17 17.09 -8.01
N ASP A 434 12.65 16.26 -7.09
CA ASP A 434 12.91 14.84 -7.29
C ASP A 434 11.78 13.99 -6.69
N LEU A 435 11.09 13.27 -7.58
CA LEU A 435 9.89 12.47 -7.35
C LEU A 435 10.05 11.04 -7.92
N GLN A 436 11.28 10.52 -7.99
CA GLN A 436 11.49 9.10 -8.30
C GLN A 436 10.78 8.21 -7.26
N LYS A 437 10.26 7.04 -7.68
CA LYS A 437 9.51 6.08 -6.85
C LYS A 437 8.30 6.68 -6.11
N ASN A 438 7.79 7.85 -6.51
CA ASN A 438 6.73 8.56 -5.80
C ASN A 438 5.32 8.04 -6.13
N VAL A 439 4.86 7.10 -5.31
CA VAL A 439 3.53 6.48 -5.36
C VAL A 439 2.35 7.44 -5.05
N GLY A 440 2.63 8.70 -4.70
CA GLY A 440 1.63 9.70 -4.30
C GLY A 440 1.31 9.67 -2.80
N GLY A 441 0.04 9.92 -2.46
CA GLY A 441 -0.39 10.12 -1.07
C GLY A 441 -1.38 11.29 -0.94
N SER A 442 -1.10 12.24 -0.05
CA SER A 442 -1.98 13.38 0.23
C SER A 442 -2.02 14.39 -0.93
N THR A 443 -3.20 14.54 -1.54
CA THR A 443 -3.48 15.61 -2.52
C THR A 443 -3.27 17.01 -1.93
N GLY A 444 -3.40 17.18 -0.62
CA GLY A 444 -3.11 18.46 0.05
C GLY A 444 -1.63 18.86 -0.07
N VAL A 445 -0.72 17.88 0.04
CA VAL A 445 0.74 18.07 -0.14
C VAL A 445 1.06 18.44 -1.58
N ALA A 446 0.48 17.74 -2.55
CA ALA A 446 0.66 18.03 -3.98
C ALA A 446 0.21 19.46 -4.34
N LEU A 447 -0.92 19.92 -3.79
CA LEU A 447 -1.41 21.29 -3.98
C LEU A 447 -0.53 22.33 -3.26
N LEU A 448 -0.10 22.06 -2.02
CA LEU A 448 0.83 22.92 -1.28
C LEU A 448 2.15 23.14 -2.05
N LEU A 449 2.76 22.04 -2.51
CA LEU A 449 4.00 22.06 -3.29
C LEU A 449 3.84 22.86 -4.59
N PHE A 450 2.70 22.68 -5.27
CA PHE A 450 2.37 23.44 -6.48
C PHE A 450 2.23 24.95 -6.21
N ARG A 451 1.49 25.36 -5.17
CA ARG A 451 1.25 26.79 -4.88
C ARG A 451 2.49 27.53 -4.36
N GLU A 452 3.42 26.86 -3.68
CA GLU A 452 4.69 27.48 -3.25
C GLU A 452 5.69 27.68 -4.40
N PHE A 453 5.78 26.74 -5.35
CA PHE A 453 6.67 26.89 -6.53
C PHE A 453 6.06 27.68 -7.69
N PHE A 454 4.73 27.63 -7.87
CA PHE A 454 4.01 28.26 -8.99
C PHE A 454 2.87 29.19 -8.51
N PRO A 455 3.14 30.17 -7.62
CA PRO A 455 2.13 31.12 -7.16
C PRO A 455 1.58 31.96 -8.33
N GLY A 456 0.28 32.28 -8.26
CA GLY A 456 -0.48 32.93 -9.32
C GLY A 456 -1.10 31.98 -10.35
N VAL A 457 -0.86 30.67 -10.25
CA VAL A 457 -1.50 29.65 -11.10
C VAL A 457 -2.58 28.92 -10.30
N ASP A 458 -3.86 29.21 -10.59
CA ASP A 458 -4.97 28.44 -10.01
C ASP A 458 -5.02 27.03 -10.65
N PRO A 459 -4.87 25.95 -9.87
CA PRO A 459 -4.87 24.59 -10.38
C PRO A 459 -6.27 24.23 -10.89
N PHE A 460 -6.29 23.55 -12.04
CA PHE A 460 -7.51 22.93 -12.56
C PHE A 460 -7.99 21.81 -11.62
N ALA A 461 -7.18 20.75 -11.47
CA ALA A 461 -7.52 19.55 -10.67
C ALA A 461 -8.92 18.97 -10.98
N GLY A 462 -9.44 19.19 -12.19
CA GLY A 462 -10.76 18.75 -12.61
C GLY A 462 -10.84 17.24 -12.74
N SER A 463 -11.94 16.67 -12.28
CA SER A 463 -12.19 15.23 -12.28
C SER A 463 -13.63 14.88 -12.66
N GLN A 464 -13.87 13.62 -12.99
CA GLN A 464 -15.19 13.07 -13.32
C GLN A 464 -15.36 11.69 -12.68
N ARG A 465 -16.61 11.28 -12.46
CA ARG A 465 -16.99 9.89 -12.14
C ARG A 465 -17.68 9.24 -13.32
N ARG A 466 -17.60 7.91 -13.38
CA ARG A 466 -18.53 7.08 -14.17
C ARG A 466 -19.94 7.26 -13.60
N SER A 467 -20.93 7.46 -14.45
CA SER A 467 -22.34 7.69 -14.08
C SER A 467 -23.11 6.37 -14.19
N HIS A 468 -23.57 5.83 -13.08
CA HIS A 468 -24.26 4.52 -13.03
C HIS A 468 -25.28 4.46 -11.88
N GLU A 469 -26.28 3.59 -12.00
CA GLU A 469 -27.48 3.55 -11.12
C GLU A 469 -27.13 3.55 -9.62
N LEU A 470 -26.17 2.74 -9.20
CA LEU A 470 -25.81 2.62 -7.78
C LEU A 470 -24.99 3.80 -7.26
N GLY A 471 -24.06 4.34 -8.06
CA GLY A 471 -23.32 5.55 -7.73
C GLY A 471 -24.21 6.78 -7.67
N ASN A 472 -25.17 6.90 -8.60
CA ASN A 472 -26.11 8.01 -8.61
C ASN A 472 -27.15 7.88 -7.48
N THR A 473 -27.57 6.66 -7.14
CA THR A 473 -28.41 6.40 -5.94
C THR A 473 -27.71 6.88 -4.67
N LEU A 474 -26.45 6.50 -4.47
CA LEU A 474 -25.66 6.89 -3.30
C LEU A 474 -25.41 8.41 -3.24
N GLY A 475 -24.94 9.00 -4.35
CA GLY A 475 -24.67 10.44 -4.44
C GLY A 475 -25.90 11.33 -4.28
N SER A 476 -27.00 11.02 -4.96
CA SER A 476 -28.28 11.71 -4.79
C SER A 476 -28.82 11.61 -3.36
N ALA A 477 -28.68 10.45 -2.72
CA ALA A 477 -29.13 10.26 -1.34
C ALA A 477 -28.27 11.09 -0.36
N THR A 478 -26.96 10.93 -0.38
CA THR A 478 -26.02 11.60 0.53
C THR A 478 -25.99 13.12 0.33
N THR A 479 -26.03 13.62 -0.90
CA THR A 479 -26.13 15.05 -1.18
C THR A 479 -27.44 15.64 -0.64
N ARG A 480 -28.60 14.99 -0.85
CA ARG A 480 -29.89 15.45 -0.28
C ARG A 480 -29.91 15.40 1.24
N TYR A 481 -29.34 14.35 1.84
CA TYR A 481 -29.21 14.24 3.29
C TYR A 481 -28.39 15.41 3.86
N TRP A 482 -27.19 15.66 3.33
CA TRP A 482 -26.34 16.78 3.73
C TRP A 482 -27.04 18.14 3.57
N GLN A 483 -27.74 18.35 2.45
CA GLN A 483 -28.50 19.57 2.22
C GLN A 483 -29.60 19.80 3.29
N SER A 484 -30.21 18.73 3.81
CA SER A 484 -31.25 18.79 4.85
C SER A 484 -30.73 19.16 6.25
N LEU A 485 -29.44 18.95 6.53
CA LEU A 485 -28.82 19.27 7.81
C LEU A 485 -28.81 20.78 8.06
N THR A 486 -28.93 21.20 9.32
CA THR A 486 -28.87 22.64 9.65
C THR A 486 -27.45 23.19 9.43
N ALA A 487 -27.35 24.43 8.92
CA ALA A 487 -26.06 25.07 8.71
C ALA A 487 -25.26 25.17 10.03
N ASN A 488 -23.96 24.87 9.96
CA ASN A 488 -23.02 24.88 11.08
C ASN A 488 -23.29 23.84 12.19
N THR A 489 -23.99 22.73 11.92
CA THR A 489 -23.92 21.54 12.78
C THR A 489 -22.62 20.77 12.54
N GLU A 490 -22.14 20.06 13.57
CA GLU A 490 -20.92 19.24 13.54
C GLU A 490 -20.99 18.20 12.40
N GLU A 491 -22.06 17.39 12.38
CA GLU A 491 -22.40 16.43 11.31
C GLU A 491 -22.43 17.04 9.89
N ARG A 492 -22.82 18.33 9.74
CA ARG A 492 -22.82 18.97 8.42
C ARG A 492 -21.41 19.38 8.00
N LEU A 493 -20.54 19.76 8.94
CA LEU A 493 -19.15 20.15 8.68
C LEU A 493 -18.27 18.93 8.41
N GLU A 494 -18.45 17.84 9.16
CA GLU A 494 -17.79 16.54 8.94
C GLU A 494 -18.03 16.03 7.51
N LEU A 495 -19.27 16.13 7.04
CA LEU A 495 -19.66 15.69 5.69
C LEU A 495 -19.31 16.67 4.55
N VAL A 496 -18.73 17.86 4.80
CA VAL A 496 -18.43 18.84 3.73
C VAL A 496 -17.51 18.26 2.65
N ALA A 497 -16.53 17.44 3.03
CA ALA A 497 -15.58 16.85 2.10
C ALA A 497 -15.96 15.44 1.61
N ASN A 498 -17.04 14.83 2.13
CA ASN A 498 -17.49 13.50 1.72
C ASN A 498 -17.65 13.43 0.18
N GLU A 499 -17.19 12.33 -0.43
CA GLU A 499 -17.17 12.17 -1.90
C GLU A 499 -18.58 12.24 -2.51
N TRP A 500 -19.59 11.75 -1.78
CA TRP A 500 -21.00 11.68 -2.19
C TRP A 500 -21.80 12.95 -1.86
N VAL A 501 -21.14 13.99 -1.32
CA VAL A 501 -21.68 15.35 -1.18
C VAL A 501 -21.09 16.23 -2.28
N ILE A 502 -21.80 16.34 -3.40
CA ILE A 502 -21.33 17.16 -4.53
C ILE A 502 -21.63 18.66 -4.35
N ALA A 503 -22.58 19.01 -3.48
CA ALA A 503 -22.99 20.40 -3.21
C ALA A 503 -21.99 21.25 -2.41
N THR A 504 -20.71 20.86 -2.44
CA THR A 504 -19.51 21.54 -1.92
C THR A 504 -18.35 21.46 -2.92
N ARG A 505 -18.64 21.13 -4.18
CA ARG A 505 -17.69 21.03 -5.30
C ARG A 505 -18.10 22.01 -6.39
N ILE A 506 -17.11 22.60 -7.05
CA ILE A 506 -17.31 23.54 -8.14
C ILE A 506 -17.60 22.77 -9.43
N ASN A 507 -18.69 23.15 -10.11
CA ASN A 507 -19.00 22.78 -11.48
C ASN A 507 -18.13 23.62 -12.42
N ASP A 508 -17.15 23.00 -13.09
CA ASP A 508 -16.16 23.73 -13.89
C ASP A 508 -16.77 24.51 -15.06
N GLU A 509 -17.87 24.02 -15.66
CA GLU A 509 -18.54 24.69 -16.78
C GLU A 509 -19.23 26.00 -16.37
N THR A 510 -19.57 26.17 -15.08
CA THR A 510 -20.28 27.36 -14.57
C THR A 510 -19.43 28.23 -13.64
N GLY A 511 -18.43 27.66 -12.96
CA GLY A 511 -17.63 28.32 -11.93
C GLY A 511 -18.35 28.52 -10.59
N ASN A 512 -19.44 27.78 -10.33
CA ASN A 512 -20.20 27.81 -9.06
C ASN A 512 -20.32 26.39 -8.49
N ASP A 513 -20.71 26.26 -7.22
CA ASP A 513 -21.01 24.96 -6.63
C ASP A 513 -22.18 24.24 -7.31
N PHE A 514 -22.10 22.91 -7.43
CA PHE A 514 -23.24 22.10 -7.88
C PHE A 514 -24.44 22.24 -6.94
N THR A 515 -25.65 22.34 -7.51
CA THR A 515 -26.89 22.47 -6.73
C THR A 515 -27.49 21.14 -6.29
N SER A 516 -27.15 20.04 -6.97
CA SER A 516 -27.72 18.70 -6.76
C SER A 516 -26.85 17.62 -7.42
N TRP A 517 -27.05 16.35 -7.07
CA TRP A 517 -26.38 15.25 -7.79
C TRP A 517 -26.96 15.06 -9.20
N GLU A 518 -28.25 15.34 -9.35
CA GLU A 518 -28.98 15.33 -10.61
C GLU A 518 -28.53 16.43 -11.61
N GLU A 519 -27.74 17.42 -11.15
CA GLU A 519 -26.98 18.33 -12.01
C GLU A 519 -25.63 17.73 -12.42
N TYR A 520 -24.97 17.06 -11.48
CA TYR A 520 -23.62 16.50 -11.63
C TYR A 520 -23.57 15.21 -12.46
N GLU A 521 -24.60 14.35 -12.41
CA GLU A 521 -24.62 13.05 -13.09
C GLU A 521 -24.49 13.12 -14.62
N GLY A 522 -24.64 14.31 -15.20
CA GLY A 522 -24.31 14.65 -16.58
C GLY A 522 -25.55 14.76 -17.48
N PRO A 523 -25.58 14.13 -18.67
CA PRO A 523 -24.62 13.15 -19.17
C PRO A 523 -23.44 13.77 -19.94
N ARG A 524 -22.22 13.29 -19.69
CA ARG A 524 -21.07 13.41 -20.61
C ARG A 524 -20.71 12.04 -21.14
N ARG A 525 -21.05 11.77 -22.40
CA ARG A 525 -20.77 10.49 -23.08
C ARG A 525 -19.30 10.41 -23.48
N GLN A 526 -18.57 9.38 -23.03
CA GLN A 526 -17.18 9.11 -23.44
C GLN A 526 -17.01 7.61 -23.73
N ALA A 527 -16.32 7.29 -24.83
CA ALA A 527 -16.31 5.93 -25.39
C ALA A 527 -17.75 5.34 -25.43
N ASP A 528 -17.96 4.16 -24.85
CA ASP A 528 -19.25 3.49 -24.75
C ASP A 528 -19.90 3.57 -23.35
N ASP A 529 -19.58 4.59 -22.55
CA ASP A 529 -20.17 4.79 -21.21
C ASP A 529 -20.49 6.26 -20.88
N ASP A 530 -21.26 6.47 -19.82
CA ASP A 530 -21.73 7.79 -19.38
C ASP A 530 -20.92 8.26 -18.15
N PHE A 531 -20.57 9.55 -18.15
CA PHE A 531 -19.76 10.19 -17.09
C PHE A 531 -20.42 11.47 -16.58
N SER A 532 -20.02 11.88 -15.37
CA SER A 532 -20.46 13.11 -14.72
C SER A 532 -19.99 14.38 -15.46
N LEU A 533 -20.57 15.51 -15.08
CA LEU A 533 -19.95 16.83 -15.25
C LEU A 533 -18.59 16.90 -14.50
N VAL A 534 -17.75 17.86 -14.90
CA VAL A 534 -16.41 18.02 -14.32
C VAL A 534 -16.51 18.73 -12.97
N GLU A 535 -16.10 18.04 -11.91
CA GLU A 535 -15.99 18.61 -10.56
C GLU A 535 -14.58 19.10 -10.25
N ARG A 536 -14.51 20.17 -9.44
CA ARG A 536 -13.28 20.74 -8.91
C ARG A 536 -13.44 21.03 -7.41
N TYR A 537 -12.31 20.99 -6.70
CA TYR A 537 -12.26 21.33 -5.28
C TYR A 537 -12.44 22.84 -5.08
N ASP A 538 -13.28 23.23 -4.11
CA ASP A 538 -13.38 24.61 -3.66
C ASP A 538 -12.22 24.93 -2.71
N LEU A 539 -11.07 25.28 -3.29
CA LEU A 539 -9.87 25.64 -2.55
C LEU A 539 -9.95 27.04 -1.88
N LYS A 540 -11.10 27.73 -1.95
CA LYS A 540 -11.31 29.04 -1.28
C LYS A 540 -12.26 28.92 -0.08
N ASN A 541 -12.64 27.69 0.27
CA ASN A 541 -13.53 27.35 1.37
C ASN A 541 -12.77 26.65 2.52
N PRO A 542 -12.59 27.33 3.67
CA PRO A 542 -11.80 26.78 4.78
C PRO A 542 -12.46 25.58 5.44
N SER A 543 -13.79 25.45 5.39
CA SER A 543 -14.49 24.25 5.87
C SER A 543 -14.20 23.05 4.98
N PHE A 544 -14.10 23.25 3.66
CA PHE A 544 -13.68 22.20 2.73
C PHE A 544 -12.22 21.80 2.97
N HIS A 545 -11.29 22.75 3.10
CA HIS A 545 -9.89 22.43 3.47
C HIS A 545 -9.79 21.59 4.75
N THR A 546 -10.45 22.03 5.82
CA THR A 546 -10.41 21.35 7.13
C THR A 546 -10.87 19.89 7.04
N ALA A 547 -11.90 19.62 6.23
CA ALA A 547 -12.47 18.28 6.09
C ALA A 547 -11.79 17.43 4.99
N ALA A 548 -11.12 18.04 4.00
CA ALA A 548 -10.52 17.34 2.86
C ALA A 548 -9.02 17.05 3.03
N PHE A 549 -8.33 17.77 3.93
CA PHE A 549 -6.88 17.70 4.13
C PHE A 549 -6.50 17.49 5.61
N ASP A 550 -7.27 16.65 6.33
CA ASP A 550 -6.97 16.20 7.71
C ASP A 550 -6.74 17.35 8.71
N GLY A 551 -7.59 18.39 8.64
CA GLY A 551 -7.50 19.59 9.45
C GLY A 551 -6.49 20.64 8.96
N CYS A 552 -5.63 20.32 7.99
CA CYS A 552 -4.63 21.24 7.46
C CYS A 552 -5.26 22.34 6.60
N LEU A 553 -5.12 23.60 7.03
CA LEU A 553 -5.50 24.75 6.22
C LEU A 553 -4.39 25.10 5.24
N LEU A 554 -4.65 24.90 3.95
CA LEU A 554 -3.80 25.41 2.87
C LEU A 554 -3.99 26.92 2.72
N ASP A 555 -3.53 27.71 3.70
CA ASP A 555 -3.70 29.16 3.82
C ASP A 555 -3.35 29.94 2.53
N ARG A 556 -2.39 29.42 1.76
CA ARG A 556 -1.94 29.99 0.47
C ARG A 556 -2.99 29.99 -0.64
N TYR A 557 -4.07 29.24 -0.49
CA TYR A 557 -5.24 29.22 -1.39
C TYR A 557 -6.43 30.01 -0.81
N LEU A 558 -6.40 30.30 0.49
CA LEU A 558 -7.40 31.11 1.19
C LEU A 558 -7.05 32.61 1.13
N ASN A 559 -5.79 32.97 0.85
CA ASN A 559 -5.35 34.34 0.65
C ASN A 559 -4.28 34.48 -0.45
N ASP A 560 -4.67 35.16 -1.53
CA ASP A 560 -3.90 35.39 -2.75
C ASP A 560 -3.26 36.81 -2.83
N ASP A 561 -3.40 37.66 -1.79
CA ASP A 561 -3.13 39.12 -1.85
C ASP A 561 -1.72 39.52 -2.34
N ASP A 562 -0.71 38.65 -2.18
CA ASP A 562 0.70 38.91 -2.47
C ASP A 562 1.34 37.98 -3.51
N GLU A 563 0.58 37.09 -4.19
CA GLU A 563 1.14 36.05 -5.09
C GLU A 563 2.12 36.59 -6.15
N ASN A 564 1.79 37.70 -6.79
CA ASN A 564 2.63 38.35 -7.80
C ASN A 564 4.00 38.83 -7.27
N THR A 565 4.18 38.86 -5.95
CA THR A 565 5.47 39.15 -5.27
C THR A 565 6.19 37.91 -4.76
N ARG A 566 5.54 36.73 -4.82
CA ARG A 566 6.08 35.44 -4.38
C ARG A 566 6.79 34.64 -5.48
N VAL A 567 6.64 34.98 -6.76
CA VAL A 567 7.28 34.24 -7.88
C VAL A 567 8.81 34.29 -7.74
N MET A 568 9.42 33.21 -7.22
CA MET A 568 10.86 33.13 -6.94
C MET A 568 11.65 32.70 -8.18
N TRP A 569 11.20 31.62 -8.82
CA TRP A 569 11.74 31.07 -10.06
C TRP A 569 10.66 31.15 -11.14
N LYS A 570 11.09 31.25 -12.41
CA LYS A 570 10.19 30.98 -13.53
C LYS A 570 9.90 29.47 -13.61
N PRO A 571 8.75 29.04 -14.14
CA PRO A 571 8.52 27.63 -14.44
C PRO A 571 9.60 27.02 -15.35
N GLU A 572 10.10 27.77 -16.34
CA GLU A 572 11.17 27.34 -17.25
C GLU A 572 12.53 27.07 -16.55
N ASN A 573 12.68 27.44 -15.26
CA ASN A 573 13.84 27.23 -14.39
C ASN A 573 13.61 26.12 -13.34
N VAL A 574 12.42 25.52 -13.28
CA VAL A 574 12.10 24.37 -12.41
C VAL A 574 12.06 23.13 -13.29
N VAL A 575 12.77 22.08 -12.88
CA VAL A 575 12.71 20.76 -13.50
C VAL A 575 12.24 19.71 -12.48
N ILE A 576 11.34 18.84 -12.92
CA ILE A 576 10.87 17.69 -12.15
C ILE A 576 11.62 16.46 -12.64
N LEU A 577 12.29 15.76 -11.74
CA LEU A 577 12.91 14.46 -11.99
C LEU A 577 11.93 13.35 -11.59
N THR A 578 11.73 12.38 -12.48
CA THR A 578 10.99 11.15 -12.18
C THR A 578 11.70 9.92 -12.78
N ASP A 579 11.25 8.74 -12.41
CA ASP A 579 11.55 7.44 -13.03
C ASP A 579 10.32 6.84 -13.73
N GLY A 580 9.31 7.68 -14.00
CA GLY A 580 8.03 7.31 -14.61
C GLY A 580 7.02 6.69 -13.64
N THR A 581 7.40 6.24 -12.45
CA THR A 581 6.48 5.53 -11.52
C THR A 581 5.50 6.46 -10.82
N CYS A 582 5.75 7.78 -10.88
CA CYS A 582 4.94 8.87 -10.32
C CYS A 582 3.42 8.63 -10.48
N SER A 583 2.73 8.45 -9.35
CA SER A 583 1.35 7.95 -9.25
C SER A 583 0.47 8.87 -8.39
N SER A 584 -0.85 8.79 -8.57
CA SER A 584 -1.85 9.43 -7.71
C SER A 584 -1.59 10.94 -7.51
N ALA A 585 -1.45 11.41 -6.27
CA ALA A 585 -1.10 12.79 -5.95
C ALA A 585 0.22 13.28 -6.59
N CYS A 586 1.19 12.40 -6.90
CA CYS A 586 2.37 12.76 -7.70
C CYS A 586 1.99 13.08 -9.14
N ALA A 587 1.20 12.22 -9.78
CA ALA A 587 0.71 12.43 -11.14
C ALA A 587 -0.16 13.70 -11.25
N LEU A 588 -0.92 14.04 -10.20
CA LEU A 588 -1.59 15.33 -10.07
C LEU A 588 -0.60 16.49 -10.03
N PHE A 589 0.38 16.50 -9.12
CA PHE A 589 1.39 17.56 -9.05
C PHE A 589 2.10 17.74 -10.39
N LEU A 590 2.48 16.65 -11.05
CA LEU A 590 3.17 16.67 -12.33
C LEU A 590 2.29 17.23 -13.46
N GLU A 591 1.01 16.87 -13.53
CA GLU A 591 0.04 17.47 -14.47
C GLU A 591 -0.10 18.98 -14.25
N LEU A 592 -0.20 19.43 -12.99
CA LEU A 592 -0.31 20.86 -12.67
C LEU A 592 0.99 21.60 -13.05
N ALA A 593 2.14 21.13 -12.58
CA ALA A 593 3.43 21.79 -12.76
C ALA A 593 3.90 21.79 -14.22
N LYS A 594 3.82 20.66 -14.92
CA LYS A 594 4.19 20.56 -16.34
C LYS A 594 3.17 21.23 -17.25
N ASN A 595 1.91 20.78 -17.21
CA ASN A 595 0.93 21.12 -18.24
C ASN A 595 0.11 22.40 -17.96
N GLN A 596 0.20 23.00 -16.75
CA GLN A 596 -0.43 24.30 -16.45
C GLN A 596 0.55 25.40 -16.03
N ALA A 597 1.60 25.10 -15.28
CA ALA A 597 2.63 26.09 -14.94
C ALA A 597 3.76 26.17 -15.99
N GLY A 598 4.09 25.06 -16.68
CA GLY A 598 5.12 25.02 -17.71
C GLY A 598 6.52 24.62 -17.22
N ALA A 599 6.61 23.92 -16.09
CA ALA A 599 7.86 23.33 -15.59
C ALA A 599 8.41 22.25 -16.54
N ARG A 600 9.73 22.07 -16.54
CA ARG A 600 10.40 21.02 -17.33
C ARG A 600 10.26 19.66 -16.63
N THR A 601 10.31 18.59 -17.42
CA THR A 601 10.30 17.20 -16.93
C THR A 601 11.47 16.40 -17.50
N VAL A 602 12.22 15.74 -16.62
CA VAL A 602 13.26 14.76 -16.98
C VAL A 602 12.86 13.43 -16.36
N VAL A 603 12.81 12.37 -17.17
CA VAL A 603 12.60 11.00 -16.70
C VAL A 603 13.87 10.18 -16.87
N VAL A 604 14.20 9.28 -15.93
CA VAL A 604 15.42 8.46 -16.00
C VAL A 604 15.13 6.95 -16.03
N GLY A 605 15.95 6.22 -16.79
CA GLY A 605 15.91 4.76 -16.87
C GLY A 605 14.96 4.25 -17.95
N GLY A 606 14.18 3.24 -17.60
CA GLY A 606 13.27 2.49 -18.47
C GLY A 606 13.98 1.53 -19.42
N ALA A 607 13.19 0.63 -20.03
CA ALA A 607 13.67 -0.46 -20.89
C ALA A 607 14.76 -0.08 -21.92
N PRO A 608 15.71 -0.99 -22.24
CA PRO A 608 16.92 -0.75 -23.04
C PRO A 608 16.63 -0.60 -24.54
N LYS A 609 15.88 0.45 -24.87
CA LYS A 609 15.58 0.93 -26.22
C LYS A 609 15.59 2.48 -26.20
N ALA A 610 15.94 3.08 -27.33
CA ALA A 610 15.84 4.53 -27.53
C ALA A 610 14.37 5.01 -27.59
N GLY A 611 14.16 6.33 -27.65
CA GLY A 611 12.84 6.96 -27.68
C GLY A 611 12.35 7.51 -26.34
N PRO A 612 11.15 8.14 -26.32
CA PRO A 612 10.57 8.82 -25.17
C PRO A 612 10.03 7.86 -24.11
N MET A 613 9.71 8.43 -22.95
CA MET A 613 9.10 7.79 -21.79
C MET A 613 8.22 8.83 -21.08
N GLN A 614 7.12 8.44 -20.46
CA GLN A 614 6.26 9.36 -19.71
C GLN A 614 6.90 9.77 -18.40
N ALA A 615 6.59 10.98 -17.94
CA ALA A 615 7.05 11.44 -16.64
C ALA A 615 6.18 10.91 -15.47
N ALA A 616 4.96 10.44 -15.75
CA ALA A 616 4.05 9.80 -14.80
C ALA A 616 3.24 8.68 -15.47
N SER A 617 3.44 7.46 -14.99
CA SER A 617 2.88 6.20 -15.48
C SER A 617 2.29 5.33 -14.37
N GLY A 618 2.23 5.80 -13.12
CA GLY A 618 1.35 5.20 -12.13
C GLY A 618 -0.12 5.49 -12.43
N SER A 619 -0.99 5.40 -11.41
CA SER A 619 -2.37 5.88 -11.58
C SER A 619 -2.37 7.39 -11.84
N ARG A 620 -3.12 7.82 -12.84
CA ARG A 620 -3.43 9.24 -13.12
C ARG A 620 -4.90 9.53 -12.78
N GLY A 621 -5.45 8.76 -11.84
CA GLY A 621 -6.75 8.97 -11.22
C GLY A 621 -6.72 10.07 -10.14
N ALA A 622 -7.85 10.75 -9.96
CA ALA A 622 -8.02 11.82 -8.97
C ALA A 622 -8.46 11.32 -7.58
N ARG A 623 -8.92 10.06 -7.46
CA ARG A 623 -9.34 9.47 -6.18
C ARG A 623 -9.29 7.95 -6.17
N VAL A 624 -8.30 7.37 -5.50
CA VAL A 624 -8.39 6.00 -4.97
C VAL A 624 -9.53 5.91 -3.95
N TYR A 625 -10.24 4.80 -3.93
CA TYR A 625 -11.33 4.52 -3.00
C TYR A 625 -11.36 3.03 -2.67
N THR A 626 -11.82 2.64 -1.46
CA THR A 626 -11.79 1.23 -1.03
C THR A 626 -13.16 0.60 -1.02
N GLY A 627 -13.21 -0.73 -1.14
CA GLY A 627 -14.45 -1.49 -0.94
C GLY A 627 -15.04 -1.28 0.45
N SER A 628 -14.19 -1.24 1.49
CA SER A 628 -14.63 -0.98 2.87
C SER A 628 -15.31 0.38 3.06
N LEU A 629 -14.75 1.46 2.49
CA LEU A 629 -15.38 2.79 2.54
C LEU A 629 -16.70 2.81 1.78
N LEU A 630 -16.75 2.15 0.61
CA LEU A 630 -17.98 2.01 -0.17
C LEU A 630 -19.07 1.26 0.60
N ASP A 631 -18.70 0.20 1.33
CA ASP A 631 -19.60 -0.62 2.14
C ASP A 631 -20.14 0.16 3.35
N ASP A 632 -19.26 0.91 4.04
CA ASP A 632 -19.63 1.75 5.17
C ASP A 632 -20.55 2.91 4.74
N GLU A 633 -20.30 3.57 3.59
CA GLU A 633 -21.18 4.63 3.05
C GLU A 633 -22.57 4.09 2.65
N MET A 634 -22.62 2.93 1.99
CA MET A 634 -23.89 2.27 1.66
C MET A 634 -24.67 1.90 2.92
N SER A 635 -24.01 1.34 3.94
CA SER A 635 -24.66 1.03 5.22
C SER A 635 -25.15 2.30 5.91
N TRP A 636 -24.32 3.35 5.96
CA TRP A 636 -24.64 4.62 6.60
C TRP A 636 -25.84 5.32 5.94
N ILE A 637 -25.84 5.53 4.62
CA ILE A 637 -26.97 6.20 3.95
C ILE A 637 -28.25 5.35 4.01
N GLY A 638 -28.11 4.02 4.00
CA GLY A 638 -29.22 3.07 4.18
C GLY A 638 -29.84 3.07 5.59
N GLU A 639 -29.15 3.60 6.60
CA GLU A 639 -29.73 3.89 7.94
C GLU A 639 -30.35 5.29 8.01
N LYS A 640 -29.91 6.23 7.16
CA LYS A 640 -30.39 7.63 7.14
C LYS A 640 -31.62 7.84 6.25
N ASP A 641 -31.78 7.08 5.17
CA ASP A 641 -32.91 7.16 4.22
C ASP A 641 -33.55 5.78 3.96
N GLU A 642 -34.67 5.53 4.63
CA GLU A 642 -35.48 4.30 4.49
C GLU A 642 -35.97 4.04 3.05
N ALA A 643 -36.04 5.07 2.20
CA ALA A 643 -36.45 4.92 0.79
C ALA A 643 -35.29 4.48 -0.12
N VAL A 644 -34.04 4.69 0.31
CA VAL A 644 -32.81 4.33 -0.41
C VAL A 644 -32.33 2.94 -0.02
N GLN A 645 -32.50 2.53 1.23
CA GLN A 645 -32.15 1.19 1.72
C GLN A 645 -32.54 0.02 0.79
N PRO A 646 -33.76 -0.07 0.20
CA PRO A 646 -34.12 -1.18 -0.70
C PRO A 646 -33.54 -1.08 -2.12
N LEU A 647 -32.80 -0.02 -2.45
CA LEU A 647 -32.10 0.17 -3.74
C LEU A 647 -30.61 -0.21 -3.65
N LEU A 648 -30.07 -0.35 -2.44
CA LEU A 648 -28.68 -0.74 -2.20
C LEU A 648 -28.52 -2.27 -2.17
N PRO A 649 -27.33 -2.82 -2.47
CA PRO A 649 -27.10 -4.27 -2.42
C PRO A 649 -27.27 -4.80 -0.98
N PRO A 650 -28.09 -5.85 -0.77
CA PRO A 650 -28.35 -6.36 0.58
C PRO A 650 -27.17 -7.15 1.14
N ASP A 651 -26.77 -6.83 2.37
CA ASP A 651 -25.81 -7.56 3.21
C ASP A 651 -24.45 -7.88 2.54
N ARG A 652 -23.63 -6.85 2.34
CA ARG A 652 -22.26 -6.96 1.80
C ARG A 652 -21.21 -7.49 2.81
N ASN A 653 -21.62 -7.93 4.01
CA ASN A 653 -20.69 -8.41 5.05
C ASN A 653 -20.07 -9.79 4.75
N ASP A 654 -20.75 -10.64 3.97
CA ASP A 654 -20.22 -11.94 3.54
C ASP A 654 -19.62 -11.85 2.14
N THR A 655 -18.40 -11.31 2.09
CA THR A 655 -17.56 -11.18 0.88
C THR A 655 -17.16 -12.52 0.25
N GLY A 656 -17.49 -13.66 0.86
CA GLY A 656 -17.08 -14.99 0.38
C GLY A 656 -15.62 -15.34 0.67
N ILE A 657 -14.70 -14.43 0.35
CA ILE A 657 -13.26 -14.50 0.63
C ILE A 657 -12.87 -13.32 1.52
N PHE A 658 -12.01 -13.53 2.50
CA PHE A 658 -11.48 -12.49 3.38
C PHE A 658 -10.66 -11.48 2.59
N ILE A 659 -11.00 -10.19 2.78
CA ILE A 659 -10.35 -9.05 2.15
C ILE A 659 -9.63 -8.27 3.24
N ASP A 660 -8.31 -8.15 3.08
CA ASP A 660 -7.45 -7.26 3.87
C ASP A 660 -7.43 -5.86 3.24
N HIS A 661 -7.38 -5.78 1.92
CA HIS A 661 -7.58 -4.54 1.16
C HIS A 661 -8.26 -4.81 -0.18
N VAL A 662 -9.10 -3.87 -0.63
CA VAL A 662 -9.50 -3.77 -2.03
C VAL A 662 -9.74 -2.30 -2.36
N SER A 663 -9.17 -1.84 -3.47
CA SER A 663 -9.23 -0.45 -3.93
C SER A 663 -9.61 -0.36 -5.40
N PHE A 664 -10.03 0.83 -5.83
CA PHE A 664 -10.26 1.20 -7.22
C PHE A 664 -10.14 2.72 -7.39
N ASN A 665 -10.01 3.20 -8.63
CA ASN A 665 -10.07 4.62 -8.97
C ASN A 665 -11.53 5.10 -9.17
N LEU A 666 -12.08 5.78 -8.18
CA LEU A 666 -13.44 6.35 -8.21
C LEU A 666 -13.55 7.54 -9.18
N ARG A 667 -12.49 8.35 -9.33
CA ARG A 667 -12.51 9.58 -10.15
C ARG A 667 -11.38 9.60 -11.17
N ASP A 668 -11.71 9.78 -12.44
CA ASP A 668 -10.72 10.13 -13.48
C ASP A 668 -10.22 11.56 -13.26
N GLN A 669 -8.91 11.80 -13.38
CA GLN A 669 -8.40 13.17 -13.52
C GLN A 669 -8.44 13.60 -15.01
N LEU A 670 -8.69 14.89 -15.25
CA LEU A 670 -8.79 15.48 -16.59
C LEU A 670 -7.76 16.60 -16.81
N ARG A 671 -7.48 16.91 -18.08
CA ARG A 671 -6.69 18.09 -18.49
C ARG A 671 -7.60 19.29 -18.70
N LYS A 672 -7.13 20.48 -18.30
CA LYS A 672 -7.86 21.75 -18.39
C LYS A 672 -8.33 22.07 -19.82
N ASP A 673 -7.42 21.99 -20.78
CA ASP A 673 -7.66 22.43 -22.15
C ASP A 673 -8.30 21.34 -23.04
N ASP A 674 -8.41 20.11 -22.52
CA ASP A 674 -9.13 19.00 -23.16
C ASP A 674 -9.68 18.04 -22.10
N THR A 675 -10.98 18.14 -21.82
CA THR A 675 -11.69 17.29 -20.86
C THR A 675 -12.33 16.05 -21.50
N SER A 676 -12.09 15.78 -22.79
CA SER A 676 -12.75 14.69 -23.54
C SER A 676 -12.34 13.27 -23.14
N MET A 677 -11.25 13.12 -22.37
CA MET A 677 -10.64 11.84 -22.06
C MET A 677 -9.86 11.88 -20.73
N PRO A 678 -9.86 10.81 -19.91
CA PRO A 678 -9.05 10.71 -18.69
C PRO A 678 -7.54 10.80 -18.94
N LEU A 679 -6.79 11.34 -17.97
CA LEU A 679 -5.32 11.34 -18.00
C LEU A 679 -4.72 9.93 -18.01
N GLN A 680 -5.41 8.92 -17.44
CA GLN A 680 -5.02 7.51 -17.47
C GLN A 680 -4.73 6.98 -18.89
N PHE A 681 -5.40 7.53 -19.91
CA PHE A 681 -5.28 7.09 -21.30
C PHE A 681 -4.51 8.09 -22.19
N ARG A 682 -3.86 9.11 -21.61
CA ARG A 682 -3.09 10.11 -22.35
C ARG A 682 -1.59 9.87 -22.26
N TYR A 683 -0.98 9.61 -23.42
CA TYR A 683 0.48 9.57 -23.51
C TYR A 683 1.08 10.94 -23.20
N ASP A 684 1.96 11.02 -22.18
CA ASP A 684 2.49 12.29 -21.67
C ASP A 684 4.03 12.25 -21.43
N PRO A 685 4.81 12.23 -22.53
CA PRO A 685 6.26 12.04 -22.52
C PRO A 685 7.00 13.18 -21.83
N ALA A 686 8.04 12.86 -21.06
CA ALA A 686 8.94 13.86 -20.49
C ALA A 686 9.61 14.72 -21.59
N ASP A 687 10.06 15.93 -21.25
CA ASP A 687 10.79 16.79 -22.18
C ASP A 687 12.15 16.18 -22.60
N CYS A 688 12.73 15.40 -21.70
CA CYS A 688 13.96 14.64 -21.86
C CYS A 688 13.87 13.29 -21.13
N ARG A 689 14.43 12.24 -21.71
CA ARG A 689 14.73 10.97 -21.04
C ARG A 689 16.24 10.84 -20.88
N LEU A 690 16.69 10.37 -19.73
CA LEU A 690 18.06 9.94 -19.47
C LEU A 690 18.12 8.43 -19.27
N TYR A 691 19.27 7.84 -19.54
CA TYR A 691 19.61 6.54 -18.96
C TYR A 691 20.33 6.76 -17.63
N PHE A 692 20.12 5.87 -16.66
CA PHE A 692 21.07 5.74 -15.55
C PHE A 692 22.45 5.36 -16.09
N THR A 693 23.51 5.76 -15.40
CA THR A 693 24.89 5.37 -15.69
C THR A 693 25.47 4.60 -14.51
N LEU A 694 26.57 3.89 -14.75
CA LEU A 694 27.34 3.22 -13.68
C LEU A 694 27.82 4.17 -12.58
N ASP A 695 27.93 5.47 -12.88
CA ASP A 695 28.43 6.50 -11.96
C ASP A 695 27.29 7.28 -11.26
N ASN A 696 26.02 7.13 -11.69
CA ASN A 696 24.87 7.86 -11.14
C ASN A 696 23.71 7.00 -10.61
N VAL A 697 23.63 5.70 -10.93
CA VAL A 697 22.52 4.82 -10.51
C VAL A 697 22.38 4.65 -8.99
N TYR A 698 23.50 4.70 -8.26
CA TYR A 698 23.56 4.71 -6.79
C TYR A 698 24.32 5.94 -6.27
N ASN A 699 24.19 7.08 -6.95
CA ASN A 699 24.79 8.36 -6.57
C ASN A 699 23.88 9.52 -6.98
N MET A 700 23.03 9.95 -6.04
CA MET A 700 22.00 10.98 -6.29
C MET A 700 22.63 12.32 -6.67
N THR A 701 23.80 12.66 -6.11
CA THR A 701 24.55 13.86 -6.48
C THR A 701 24.88 13.86 -7.97
N ALA A 702 25.44 12.77 -8.50
CA ALA A 702 25.78 12.66 -9.92
C ALA A 702 24.53 12.72 -10.80
N LEU A 703 23.45 12.04 -10.40
CA LEU A 703 22.18 12.03 -11.13
C LEU A 703 21.58 13.43 -11.23
N TRP A 704 21.54 14.19 -10.12
CA TRP A 704 21.01 15.56 -10.12
C TRP A 704 21.84 16.51 -10.98
N HIS A 705 23.16 16.31 -11.10
CA HIS A 705 24.00 17.08 -12.03
C HIS A 705 23.74 16.72 -13.51
N ASP A 706 23.53 15.45 -13.84
CA ASP A 706 23.13 15.06 -15.20
C ASP A 706 21.73 15.60 -15.56
N VAL A 707 20.79 15.61 -14.61
CA VAL A 707 19.46 16.21 -14.77
C VAL A 707 19.54 17.71 -14.98
N PHE A 708 20.36 18.42 -14.20
CA PHE A 708 20.66 19.85 -14.41
C PHE A 708 21.21 20.11 -15.81
N ARG A 709 22.24 19.36 -16.23
CA ARG A 709 22.86 19.48 -17.56
C ARG A 709 21.85 19.25 -18.67
N ALA A 710 21.05 18.20 -18.58
CA ALA A 710 20.02 17.86 -19.57
C ALA A 710 18.93 18.95 -19.69
N ALA A 711 18.53 19.53 -18.55
CA ALA A 711 17.48 20.53 -18.49
C ALA A 711 17.94 21.93 -18.93
N PHE A 712 19.19 22.33 -18.65
CA PHE A 712 19.62 23.74 -18.72
C PHE A 712 20.88 24.02 -19.55
N GLU A 713 21.77 23.04 -19.79
CA GLU A 713 23.05 23.27 -20.49
C GLU A 713 23.16 22.55 -21.84
N ASP A 714 22.98 21.23 -21.83
CA ASP A 714 23.28 20.33 -22.94
C ASP A 714 22.16 19.28 -23.11
N PRO A 715 21.07 19.61 -23.83
CA PRO A 715 20.01 18.66 -24.14
C PRO A 715 20.48 17.56 -25.11
N SER A 716 21.72 17.59 -25.62
CA SER A 716 22.26 16.49 -26.41
C SER A 716 22.54 15.24 -25.57
N ILE A 717 22.55 15.33 -24.22
CA ILE A 717 22.70 14.15 -23.35
C ILE A 717 21.40 13.33 -23.20
N CYS A 718 20.23 13.86 -23.57
CA CYS A 718 18.98 13.10 -23.63
C CYS A 718 19.07 11.88 -24.58
N VAL A 719 18.34 10.81 -24.28
CA VAL A 719 18.26 9.57 -25.09
C VAL A 719 17.83 9.91 -26.53
N GLU A 720 18.41 9.21 -27.52
CA GLU A 720 18.09 9.48 -28.92
C GLU A 720 16.58 9.34 -29.18
N GLY A 721 16.01 10.36 -29.82
CA GLY A 721 14.58 10.40 -30.11
C GLY A 721 13.67 10.58 -28.89
N SER A 722 14.16 10.92 -27.70
CA SER A 722 13.29 11.16 -26.54
C SER A 722 12.72 12.57 -26.42
N THR A 723 13.17 13.51 -27.26
CA THR A 723 12.91 14.95 -27.11
C THR A 723 11.98 15.50 -28.20
N GLU A 724 11.52 16.75 -28.05
CA GLU A 724 10.55 17.42 -28.93
C GLU A 724 9.16 16.74 -29.01
N TYR A 725 8.75 16.02 -27.97
CA TYR A 725 7.36 15.53 -27.84
C TYR A 725 6.46 16.48 -27.03
N ALA A 726 7.04 17.44 -26.30
CA ALA A 726 6.29 18.34 -25.43
C ALA A 726 5.59 19.48 -26.20
N SER A 727 4.38 19.80 -25.75
CA SER A 727 3.44 20.75 -26.37
C SER A 727 3.95 22.19 -26.47
N GLN A 728 4.97 22.58 -25.68
CA GLN A 728 5.56 23.93 -25.69
C GLN A 728 6.15 24.33 -27.06
N GLY A 729 6.38 23.37 -27.97
CA GLY A 729 6.92 23.61 -29.32
C GLY A 729 5.89 23.69 -30.47
N GLY A 730 4.62 23.34 -30.25
CA GLY A 730 3.60 23.32 -31.31
C GLY A 730 3.90 22.33 -32.46
N ARG A 731 4.57 21.21 -32.13
CA ARG A 731 4.94 20.13 -33.07
C ARG A 731 4.78 18.79 -32.37
N ASP A 732 3.55 18.44 -32.04
CA ASP A 732 3.25 17.21 -31.32
C ASP A 732 3.64 16.01 -32.20
N LYS A 733 4.74 15.35 -31.85
CA LYS A 733 5.06 14.01 -32.37
C LYS A 733 3.95 13.07 -31.88
N PRO A 734 3.42 12.17 -32.73
CA PRO A 734 2.46 11.19 -32.25
C PRO A 734 3.09 10.34 -31.14
N PRO A 735 2.29 9.79 -30.21
CA PRO A 735 2.76 8.79 -29.26
C PRO A 735 3.52 7.66 -29.98
N PRO A 736 4.57 7.09 -29.37
CA PRO A 736 5.27 5.96 -29.96
C PRO A 736 4.34 4.74 -30.08
N ASP A 737 4.67 3.84 -31.00
CA ASP A 737 4.06 2.51 -31.01
C ASP A 737 4.35 1.80 -29.67
N SER A 738 3.30 1.21 -29.07
CA SER A 738 3.44 0.43 -27.84
C SER A 738 4.47 -0.68 -28.01
N SER A 739 5.30 -0.88 -26.99
CA SER A 739 6.14 -2.07 -26.85
C SER A 739 5.70 -2.94 -25.67
N ALA A 740 4.41 -2.96 -25.35
CA ALA A 740 3.88 -3.86 -24.33
C ALA A 740 4.03 -5.30 -24.82
N VAL A 741 4.83 -6.08 -24.08
CA VAL A 741 4.89 -7.53 -24.27
C VAL A 741 3.66 -8.09 -23.59
N ALA A 742 2.80 -8.79 -24.35
CA ALA A 742 1.63 -9.45 -23.76
C ALA A 742 2.05 -10.33 -22.58
N ALA A 743 1.38 -10.17 -21.44
CA ALA A 743 1.64 -10.97 -20.26
C ALA A 743 1.51 -12.47 -20.63
N PRO A 744 2.52 -13.31 -20.35
CA PRO A 744 2.37 -14.74 -20.49
C PRO A 744 1.38 -15.26 -19.46
N THR A 745 0.71 -16.36 -19.78
CA THR A 745 0.07 -17.20 -18.78
C THR A 745 1.14 -17.68 -17.79
N PRO A 746 1.09 -17.32 -16.50
CA PRO A 746 1.87 -17.95 -15.45
C PRO A 746 1.37 -19.38 -15.21
N ARG A 747 1.80 -19.98 -14.09
CA ARG A 747 1.76 -21.43 -13.90
C ARG A 747 0.64 -21.84 -12.94
N PRO A 748 -0.58 -22.16 -13.41
CA PRO A 748 -1.53 -22.88 -12.58
C PRO A 748 -0.98 -24.28 -12.29
N GLY A 749 -1.52 -24.96 -11.29
CA GLY A 749 -1.11 -26.32 -10.93
C GLY A 749 -1.51 -27.40 -11.95
N VAL A 750 -1.80 -27.06 -13.20
CA VAL A 750 -2.21 -27.97 -14.29
C VAL A 750 -1.67 -27.46 -15.64
N THR A 751 -1.03 -28.33 -16.42
CA THR A 751 -0.71 -28.02 -17.82
C THR A 751 -1.98 -27.90 -18.68
N PHE A 752 -2.18 -26.75 -19.31
CA PHE A 752 -3.19 -26.58 -20.34
C PHE A 752 -2.86 -27.40 -21.60
N THR A 753 -3.87 -28.07 -22.16
CA THR A 753 -3.91 -28.39 -23.60
C THR A 753 -5.20 -27.79 -24.16
N VAL A 754 -5.07 -26.62 -24.78
CA VAL A 754 -6.14 -26.01 -25.59
C VAL A 754 -5.73 -26.19 -27.04
N ASP A 755 -6.59 -26.81 -27.85
CA ASP A 755 -6.37 -26.89 -29.29
C ASP A 755 -6.37 -25.47 -29.89
N HIS A 756 -5.33 -25.15 -30.66
CA HIS A 756 -5.14 -23.83 -31.23
C HIS A 756 -6.22 -23.55 -32.30
N ASP A 757 -7.13 -22.62 -32.04
CA ASP A 757 -7.94 -22.02 -33.12
C ASP A 757 -7.02 -21.08 -33.92
N PRO A 758 -6.83 -21.28 -35.24
CA PRO A 758 -5.95 -20.46 -36.07
C PRO A 758 -6.66 -19.22 -36.65
N SER A 759 -7.80 -18.79 -36.10
CA SER A 759 -8.58 -17.66 -36.62
C SER A 759 -8.55 -16.37 -35.78
N THR A 760 -7.86 -16.36 -34.64
CA THR A 760 -7.69 -15.18 -33.77
C THR A 760 -6.22 -14.96 -33.38
N ASP A 761 -5.49 -14.19 -34.18
CA ASP A 761 -4.24 -13.56 -33.72
C ASP A 761 -4.55 -12.52 -32.62
N ASN A 762 -3.62 -12.31 -31.69
CA ASN A 762 -3.66 -11.33 -30.59
C ASN A 762 -4.62 -11.61 -29.42
N GLY A 763 -4.80 -12.87 -29.03
CA GLY A 763 -5.31 -13.25 -27.71
C GLY A 763 -4.30 -14.11 -26.95
N LEU A 764 -3.67 -13.56 -25.90
CA LEU A 764 -2.77 -14.31 -25.01
C LEU A 764 -3.34 -14.39 -23.57
N PRO A 765 -3.02 -15.46 -22.80
CA PRO A 765 -3.96 -16.05 -21.83
C PRO A 765 -3.64 -15.81 -20.35
N ALA A 766 -4.65 -16.07 -19.50
CA ALA A 766 -4.82 -15.63 -18.10
C ALA A 766 -3.69 -15.87 -17.06
N GLY A 767 -3.48 -14.88 -16.16
CA GLY A 767 -2.82 -15.00 -14.84
C GLY A 767 -1.82 -13.85 -14.51
N GLU A 768 -1.62 -13.22 -13.33
CA GLU A 768 -1.99 -13.32 -11.87
C GLU A 768 -1.51 -11.91 -11.18
N VAL A 769 -1.00 -11.50 -9.95
CA VAL A 769 -1.09 -11.61 -8.42
C VAL A 769 -0.11 -10.62 -7.63
N LEU A 770 -0.17 -10.46 -6.27
CA LEU A 770 -0.04 -9.24 -5.36
C LEU A 770 1.17 -8.96 -4.36
N ALA A 771 1.21 -7.74 -3.76
CA ALA A 771 1.53 -7.42 -2.31
C ALA A 771 2.94 -6.81 -1.94
N LYS A 772 3.15 -5.99 -0.87
CA LYS A 772 2.33 -5.30 0.18
C LYS A 772 3.18 -4.33 1.06
N HIS A 773 2.58 -3.32 1.74
CA HIS A 773 2.55 -3.15 3.23
C HIS A 773 2.09 -1.76 3.77
N SER A 774 2.02 -1.58 5.11
CA SER A 774 1.27 -0.51 5.82
C SER A 774 1.94 -0.04 7.14
N PRO A 775 1.58 1.13 7.72
CA PRO A 775 2.32 1.80 8.79
C PRO A 775 1.95 1.37 10.23
N ARG A 776 2.70 1.87 11.24
CA ARG A 776 2.52 1.57 12.68
C ARG A 776 1.94 2.72 13.50
N SER A 777 1.38 2.37 14.66
CA SER A 777 0.77 3.28 15.65
C SER A 777 1.81 3.82 16.65
N PRO A 778 1.69 5.08 17.14
CA PRO A 778 2.71 5.72 17.98
C PRO A 778 2.68 5.32 19.48
N ASP A 779 3.78 4.75 19.97
CA ASP A 779 4.03 4.34 21.37
C ASP A 779 4.12 5.52 22.36
N THR A 780 2.99 6.16 22.66
CA THR A 780 2.93 7.45 23.36
C THR A 780 2.37 7.42 24.78
N TRP A 781 1.81 6.29 25.25
CA TRP A 781 1.12 6.21 26.55
C TRP A 781 1.53 4.98 27.37
N GLY A 782 2.08 5.22 28.56
CA GLY A 782 2.46 4.18 29.53
C GLY A 782 1.67 4.25 30.85
N PRO A 783 1.52 3.13 31.59
CA PRO A 783 0.78 3.10 32.86
C PRO A 783 1.54 3.84 33.98
N CYS A 784 0.80 4.55 34.84
CA CYS A 784 1.40 5.27 35.95
C CYS A 784 1.88 4.36 37.10
N PRO A 785 3.10 4.55 37.63
CA PRO A 785 3.56 3.85 38.82
C PRO A 785 2.66 4.13 40.04
N ALA A 786 2.27 3.07 40.76
CA ALA A 786 1.33 3.17 41.86
C ALA A 786 1.89 3.99 43.04
N GLY A 787 1.41 5.23 43.17
CA GLY A 787 1.73 6.12 44.30
C GLY A 787 2.63 7.32 43.97
N THR A 788 3.05 7.52 42.72
CA THR A 788 3.79 8.71 42.28
C THR A 788 2.93 9.67 41.45
N SER A 789 3.32 10.94 41.39
CA SER A 789 2.72 11.97 40.51
C SER A 789 3.56 12.25 39.26
N THR A 790 4.66 11.50 39.09
CA THR A 790 5.66 11.62 38.02
C THR A 790 5.97 10.24 37.46
N CYS A 791 6.23 10.19 36.16
CA CYS A 791 6.63 8.97 35.47
C CYS A 791 8.12 9.03 35.17
N SER A 792 8.87 8.02 35.63
CA SER A 792 10.27 7.79 35.25
C SER A 792 11.18 9.05 35.36
N SER A 793 12.29 9.06 34.61
CA SER A 793 13.22 10.19 34.50
C SER A 793 13.04 11.00 33.20
N ASP A 794 12.00 10.71 32.41
CA ASP A 794 11.75 11.28 31.07
C ASP A 794 10.96 12.61 31.09
N GLY A 795 10.58 13.10 32.27
CA GLY A 795 9.83 14.35 32.44
C GLY A 795 8.32 14.25 32.18
N ARG A 796 7.79 13.05 31.88
CA ARG A 796 6.35 12.80 31.75
C ARG A 796 5.66 12.82 33.13
N ARG A 797 4.36 13.13 33.14
CA ARG A 797 3.56 13.22 34.37
C ARG A 797 2.28 12.42 34.26
N CYS A 798 1.86 11.88 35.40
CA CYS A 798 0.58 11.20 35.52
C CYS A 798 -0.58 12.19 35.28
N ARG A 799 -1.41 11.89 34.28
CA ARG A 799 -2.67 12.58 34.02
C ARG A 799 -3.80 11.56 33.97
N THR A 800 -4.94 11.93 34.53
CA THR A 800 -6.16 11.15 34.39
C THR A 800 -6.77 11.44 33.02
N ILE A 801 -6.78 10.43 32.16
CA ILE A 801 -7.55 10.41 30.91
C ILE A 801 -8.98 10.02 31.28
N ARG A 802 -9.95 10.67 30.63
CA ARG A 802 -11.35 10.27 30.66
C ARG A 802 -11.73 9.70 29.29
N TYR A 803 -12.29 8.51 29.27
CA TYR A 803 -12.85 7.89 28.06
C TYR A 803 -14.29 7.42 28.33
N THR A 804 -15.06 7.24 27.26
CA THR A 804 -16.48 6.86 27.31
C THR A 804 -16.70 5.62 26.48
N CYS A 805 -17.57 4.72 26.94
CA CYS A 805 -17.99 3.51 26.23
C CYS A 805 -19.49 3.26 26.47
N ASP A 806 -20.08 2.29 25.77
CA ASP A 806 -21.49 1.85 25.91
C ASP A 806 -21.95 1.65 27.38
N GLU A 807 -21.03 1.24 28.27
CA GLU A 807 -21.30 0.94 29.69
C GLU A 807 -21.11 2.14 30.64
N GLY A 808 -20.52 3.26 30.18
CA GLY A 808 -20.32 4.47 30.99
C GLY A 808 -19.05 5.27 30.69
N VAL A 809 -18.78 6.25 31.55
CA VAL A 809 -17.58 7.09 31.53
C VAL A 809 -16.57 6.56 32.56
N PHE A 810 -15.33 6.37 32.14
CA PHE A 810 -14.24 5.83 32.95
C PHE A 810 -13.07 6.82 33.02
N ASP A 811 -12.40 6.85 34.18
CA ASP A 811 -11.25 7.70 34.47
C ASP A 811 -10.03 6.81 34.79
N GLU A 812 -9.01 6.80 33.93
CA GLU A 812 -7.77 6.02 34.11
C GLU A 812 -6.55 6.95 34.08
N THR A 813 -5.43 6.58 34.70
CA THR A 813 -4.28 7.49 34.89
C THR A 813 -3.01 6.97 34.22
N ALA A 814 -2.52 7.72 33.23
CA ALA A 814 -1.40 7.36 32.38
C ALA A 814 -0.33 8.46 32.31
N CYS A 815 0.86 8.09 31.83
CA CYS A 815 2.00 8.96 31.68
C CYS A 815 1.92 9.80 30.40
N ALA A 816 1.74 11.11 30.54
CA ALA A 816 1.61 12.06 29.42
C ALA A 816 2.72 13.12 29.43
N PRO A 817 3.07 13.72 28.27
CA PRO A 817 4.04 14.82 28.19
C PRO A 817 3.69 16.05 29.03
N SER A 818 4.71 16.73 29.53
CA SER A 818 4.57 17.98 30.30
C SER A 818 4.48 19.19 29.37
N CYS A 819 3.26 19.63 29.01
CA CYS A 819 3.03 20.85 28.23
C CYS A 819 3.78 22.06 28.83
N GLN A 820 4.73 22.65 28.09
CA GLN A 820 5.35 23.92 28.49
C GLN A 820 4.50 25.10 28.02
N VAL A 821 3.95 25.86 28.97
CA VAL A 821 3.14 27.04 28.67
C VAL A 821 4.07 28.24 28.49
N GLN A 822 4.21 28.74 27.26
CA GLN A 822 4.87 30.04 27.03
C GLN A 822 4.02 31.17 27.65
N PRO A 823 4.60 32.10 28.43
CA PRO A 823 3.85 33.20 29.04
C PRO A 823 3.16 34.08 28.00
N GLY A 824 1.82 34.08 28.01
CA GLY A 824 1.00 34.97 27.18
C GLY A 824 0.20 34.30 26.06
N LYS A 825 0.40 33.00 25.76
CA LYS A 825 -0.50 32.22 24.90
C LYS A 825 -1.49 31.41 25.74
N PRO A 826 -2.79 31.35 25.39
CA PRO A 826 -3.72 30.43 26.03
C PRO A 826 -3.40 28.99 25.62
N CYS A 827 -3.62 28.03 26.53
CA CYS A 827 -3.55 26.61 26.15
C CYS A 827 -4.70 26.29 25.19
N ILE A 828 -4.36 25.84 23.98
CA ILE A 828 -5.32 25.12 23.14
C ILE A 828 -5.66 23.83 23.88
N ALA A 829 -6.94 23.64 24.21
CA ALA A 829 -7.41 22.39 24.79
C ALA A 829 -7.57 21.38 23.65
N PHE A 830 -6.89 20.24 23.75
CA PHE A 830 -7.18 19.08 22.91
C PHE A 830 -8.68 18.77 23.02
N LYS A 831 -9.41 18.88 21.90
CA LYS A 831 -10.37 17.82 21.58
C LYS A 831 -9.53 16.55 21.39
N ALA A 832 -9.96 15.45 21.96
CA ALA A 832 -9.43 14.15 21.59
C ALA A 832 -10.31 13.64 20.46
N ASP A 833 -9.77 13.53 19.26
CA ASP A 833 -10.49 12.97 18.12
C ASP A 833 -10.73 11.46 18.34
N ASN A 834 -11.85 10.96 17.83
CA ASN A 834 -12.41 9.70 18.29
C ASN A 834 -11.57 8.48 17.85
N ILE A 835 -10.83 7.89 18.81
CA ILE A 835 -10.13 6.60 18.67
C ILE A 835 -11.13 5.42 18.73
N GLU A 836 -12.26 5.55 18.03
CA GLU A 836 -13.30 4.52 17.93
C GLU A 836 -13.02 3.54 16.79
N ASN A 837 -12.45 3.97 15.66
CA ASN A 837 -12.30 3.09 14.49
C ASN A 837 -11.34 1.90 14.74
N SER A 838 -10.21 2.10 15.44
CA SER A 838 -9.29 1.00 15.79
C SER A 838 -9.86 0.09 16.89
N SER A 839 -10.52 0.66 17.89
CA SER A 839 -11.14 -0.10 18.98
C SER A 839 -12.36 -0.89 18.51
N GLN A 840 -13.11 -0.38 17.52
CA GLN A 840 -14.20 -1.10 16.85
C GLN A 840 -13.72 -2.35 16.13
N SER A 841 -12.55 -2.38 15.48
CA SER A 841 -12.01 -3.61 14.87
C SER A 841 -11.80 -4.72 15.91
N SER A 842 -11.11 -4.41 17.01
CA SER A 842 -10.92 -5.35 18.14
C SER A 842 -12.24 -5.78 18.80
N THR A 843 -13.28 -4.95 18.69
CA THR A 843 -14.62 -5.20 19.23
C THR A 843 -15.51 -5.98 18.26
N LYS A 844 -15.35 -5.82 16.94
CA LYS A 844 -15.96 -6.65 15.89
C LYS A 844 -15.46 -8.09 16.02
N LEU A 845 -14.15 -8.32 16.20
CA LEU A 845 -13.56 -9.63 16.52
C LEU A 845 -14.19 -10.28 17.76
N LYS A 846 -14.35 -9.53 18.87
CA LYS A 846 -15.00 -10.02 20.09
C LYS A 846 -16.50 -10.27 19.92
N ARG A 847 -17.22 -9.39 19.21
CA ARG A 847 -18.67 -9.55 18.93
C ARG A 847 -18.92 -10.76 18.01
N ALA A 848 -18.07 -11.02 17.01
CA ALA A 848 -18.14 -12.22 16.17
C ALA A 848 -17.95 -13.52 16.96
N ALA A 849 -16.92 -13.59 17.80
CA ALA A 849 -16.66 -14.74 18.67
C ALA A 849 -17.80 -15.00 19.69
N VAL A 850 -18.50 -13.96 20.13
CA VAL A 850 -19.70 -14.08 20.99
C VAL A 850 -20.95 -14.46 20.19
N ALA A 851 -21.09 -13.99 18.95
CA ALA A 851 -22.23 -14.32 18.08
C ALA A 851 -22.25 -15.81 17.70
N GLN A 852 -21.12 -16.37 17.23
CA GLN A 852 -21.00 -17.80 16.92
C GLN A 852 -21.37 -18.68 18.13
N LYS A 853 -20.95 -18.28 19.34
CA LYS A 853 -21.20 -19.03 20.58
C LYS A 853 -22.68 -19.11 20.97
N ASN A 854 -23.52 -18.19 20.49
CA ASN A 854 -24.97 -18.21 20.75
C ASN A 854 -25.76 -19.08 19.77
N HIS A 855 -25.24 -19.40 18.58
CA HIS A 855 -25.96 -20.18 17.58
C HIS A 855 -26.03 -21.70 17.84
N MET A 856 -25.21 -22.23 18.75
CA MET A 856 -25.19 -23.66 19.11
C MET A 856 -26.24 -24.11 20.15
N THR A 857 -27.37 -23.40 20.31
CA THR A 857 -28.52 -23.93 21.07
C THR A 857 -29.86 -23.75 20.34
N PRO A 858 -30.62 -24.83 20.07
CA PRO A 858 -31.94 -24.71 19.46
C PRO A 858 -32.96 -24.19 20.48
N ARG A 859 -33.50 -22.99 20.26
CA ARG A 859 -34.61 -22.45 21.06
C ARG A 859 -35.97 -22.70 20.36
N PRO A 860 -37.07 -22.84 21.12
CA PRO A 860 -38.34 -23.30 20.57
C PRO A 860 -39.08 -22.22 19.77
N SER A 861 -39.84 -22.67 18.79
CA SER A 861 -40.89 -21.88 18.13
C SER A 861 -41.98 -21.44 19.11
N ASP A 862 -42.54 -20.23 18.93
CA ASP A 862 -44.01 -20.12 18.91
C ASP A 862 -44.51 -18.96 18.04
N HIS A 863 -45.78 -19.02 17.64
CA HIS A 863 -46.35 -18.29 16.50
C HIS A 863 -46.93 -16.91 16.78
N VAL A 864 -46.76 -16.02 15.80
CA VAL A 864 -47.64 -14.87 15.52
C VAL A 864 -49.09 -15.32 15.27
N LYS A 865 -50.06 -14.75 16.01
CA LYS A 865 -51.51 -14.72 15.70
C LYS A 865 -52.12 -13.44 16.28
N GLY A 866 -53.05 -12.73 15.65
CA GLY A 866 -53.71 -12.85 14.33
C GLY A 866 -54.32 -11.47 13.97
N SER A 867 -55.27 -11.30 13.03
CA SER A 867 -56.11 -12.23 12.27
C SER A 867 -56.64 -11.52 11.00
N LYS A 868 -57.11 -12.21 9.97
CA LYS A 868 -58.52 -12.66 9.82
C LYS A 868 -58.62 -13.88 8.89
N ALA A 869 -59.62 -14.73 9.12
CA ALA A 869 -60.02 -15.80 8.20
C ALA A 869 -61.51 -16.13 8.37
N PRO A 870 -62.15 -16.69 7.32
CA PRO A 870 -63.20 -17.69 7.48
C PRO A 870 -62.88 -18.95 6.61
N ALA A 871 -63.34 -20.17 6.89
CA ALA A 871 -64.25 -20.66 7.93
C ALA A 871 -64.08 -22.18 8.21
N LYS A 872 -64.72 -22.66 9.30
CA LYS A 872 -65.08 -24.08 9.61
C LYS A 872 -63.89 -25.00 10.01
N ASN A 873 -64.02 -25.93 10.97
CA ASN A 873 -65.13 -26.22 11.89
C ASN A 873 -64.70 -27.00 13.16
N ARG A 874 -65.24 -26.58 14.33
CA ARG A 874 -65.37 -27.29 15.63
C ARG A 874 -64.08 -27.64 16.42
N ILE A 875 -63.90 -27.49 17.76
CA ILE A 875 -64.74 -27.42 19.01
C ILE A 875 -64.84 -28.79 19.73
N PRO A 876 -64.61 -28.93 21.08
CA PRO A 876 -63.93 -27.98 22.03
C PRO A 876 -63.27 -28.55 23.35
N LYS A 877 -62.80 -27.63 24.24
CA LYS A 877 -62.71 -27.70 25.75
C LYS A 877 -61.65 -28.65 26.39
N THR A 878 -60.96 -28.37 27.52
CA THR A 878 -60.72 -27.20 28.44
C THR A 878 -59.52 -27.56 29.38
N GLY A 879 -58.86 -26.71 30.18
CA GLY A 879 -58.95 -25.25 30.43
C GLY A 879 -58.74 -24.86 31.93
N TYR A 880 -58.32 -23.61 32.22
CA TYR A 880 -58.11 -22.96 33.56
C TYR A 880 -56.90 -23.47 34.43
N LYS A 881 -56.20 -22.66 35.27
CA LYS A 881 -56.03 -21.18 35.41
C LYS A 881 -54.74 -20.83 36.23
N ARG A 882 -54.29 -19.56 36.18
CA ARG A 882 -53.13 -18.97 36.93
C ARG A 882 -53.43 -18.66 38.43
N PRO A 883 -52.40 -18.39 39.27
CA PRO A 883 -52.09 -17.00 39.65
C PRO A 883 -50.62 -16.50 39.44
N LYS A 884 -49.91 -15.99 40.47
CA LYS A 884 -48.91 -14.87 40.33
C LYS A 884 -48.05 -14.64 41.61
N HIS A 885 -47.19 -13.59 41.56
CA HIS A 885 -46.42 -12.91 42.64
C HIS A 885 -44.99 -13.45 42.91
N ASN A 886 -43.97 -12.66 43.30
CA ASN A 886 -43.74 -11.18 43.26
C ASN A 886 -42.22 -10.86 43.35
N GLU A 887 -41.83 -9.64 42.95
CA GLU A 887 -40.52 -8.96 43.21
C GLU A 887 -40.43 -8.39 44.66
N PRO A 888 -39.30 -7.82 45.20
CA PRO A 888 -38.26 -7.02 44.48
C PRO A 888 -36.77 -6.97 44.99
N ASN A 889 -35.92 -6.34 44.17
CA ASN A 889 -34.84 -5.35 44.47
C ASN A 889 -33.51 -5.64 45.23
N LEU A 890 -32.50 -4.85 44.75
CA LEU A 890 -31.34 -4.22 45.43
C LEU A 890 -29.96 -4.91 45.48
N CYS A 891 -28.93 -4.08 45.70
CA CYS A 891 -27.55 -4.27 45.22
C CYS A 891 -26.49 -4.41 46.34
N SER A 892 -25.26 -4.75 45.93
CA SER A 892 -23.97 -4.67 46.65
C SER A 892 -23.68 -5.73 47.73
N GLY A 893 -22.40 -6.08 47.89
CA GLY A 893 -21.90 -6.96 48.96
C GLY A 893 -20.53 -7.57 48.64
N ARG A 894 -19.51 -7.29 49.46
CA ARG A 894 -18.15 -7.88 49.35
C ARG A 894 -18.05 -9.25 50.04
N THR A 895 -17.11 -10.07 49.55
CA THR A 895 -16.33 -11.10 50.27
C THR A 895 -17.05 -12.19 51.09
N GLN A 896 -16.76 -13.47 50.77
CA GLN A 896 -15.97 -14.38 51.64
C GLN A 896 -15.74 -15.78 51.02
N PHE A 897 -14.49 -16.25 51.04
CA PHE A 897 -14.15 -17.69 51.19
C PHE A 897 -14.28 -18.05 52.69
N PRO A 898 -14.53 -19.32 53.12
CA PRO A 898 -13.87 -20.54 52.62
C PRO A 898 -14.75 -21.83 52.59
N GLY A 899 -14.16 -23.01 52.29
CA GLY A 899 -14.73 -24.28 52.79
C GLY A 899 -14.58 -25.57 51.96
N VAL A 900 -13.38 -26.18 51.98
CA VAL A 900 -13.06 -27.64 51.89
C VAL A 900 -14.15 -28.63 51.42
N GLY A 901 -13.88 -29.41 50.36
CA GLY A 901 -14.77 -30.48 49.87
C GLY A 901 -14.10 -31.66 49.12
N ARG A 902 -13.06 -32.30 49.67
CA ARG A 902 -12.44 -33.50 49.05
C ARG A 902 -13.41 -34.70 48.97
N LYS A 903 -13.51 -35.35 47.81
CA LYS A 903 -13.70 -36.82 47.71
C LYS A 903 -13.09 -37.41 46.43
N LYS A 904 -12.48 -38.59 46.57
CA LYS A 904 -11.92 -39.44 45.50
C LYS A 904 -12.90 -40.59 45.18
N VAL A 905 -12.48 -41.45 44.23
CA VAL A 905 -13.00 -42.78 43.87
C VAL A 905 -14.07 -42.71 42.76
N GLY A 906 -13.98 -43.51 41.67
CA GLY A 906 -13.05 -44.62 41.42
C GLY A 906 -12.81 -44.95 39.94
N VAL A 907 -12.00 -45.98 39.72
CA VAL A 907 -11.45 -46.41 38.42
C VAL A 907 -11.99 -47.81 38.10
N TRP A 908 -12.34 -48.11 36.85
CA TRP A 908 -11.86 -49.25 36.03
C TRP A 908 -12.62 -49.37 34.67
N PRO A 909 -12.05 -50.05 33.64
CA PRO A 909 -12.49 -49.95 32.24
C PRO A 909 -12.96 -51.32 31.70
N PRO A 910 -12.58 -51.75 30.47
CA PRO A 910 -13.10 -51.35 29.15
C PRO A 910 -13.95 -52.46 28.50
N ARG A 911 -14.50 -52.22 27.30
CA ARG A 911 -14.80 -53.33 26.34
C ARG A 911 -14.81 -52.91 24.88
N THR A 912 -14.25 -53.81 24.06
CA THR A 912 -14.17 -53.80 22.60
C THR A 912 -15.50 -54.12 21.92
N GLY A 913 -15.72 -53.62 20.70
CA GLY A 913 -16.78 -54.10 19.81
C GLY A 913 -16.68 -53.48 18.41
N SER A 914 -16.47 -54.29 17.38
CA SER A 914 -16.29 -53.87 15.98
C SER A 914 -17.52 -54.17 15.12
N SER A 915 -17.94 -53.20 14.31
CA SER A 915 -18.71 -53.40 13.06
C SER A 915 -18.68 -52.12 12.24
#